data_AF-A0A383ULB5-F1
#
_entry.id   AF-A0A383ULB5-F1
#
_cell.length_a   1.000
_cell.length_b   1.000
_cell.length_c   1.000
_cell.angle_alpha   90.00
_cell.angle_beta   90.00
_cell.angle_gamma   90.00
#
_symmetry.space_group_name_H-M   'P 1'
#
loop_
_entity.id
_entity.type
_entity.pdbx_description
1 polymer ?
#
loop_
_entity_poly.entity_id
_entity_poly.type
_entity_poly.pdbx_seq_one_letter_code
_entity_poly.pdbx_strand_id
1 'polypeptide(L)'
;MSQPAKTLALIPSPSASSLKSENPVQRLEPTLLRGAETDDVELLGETIECARKTQQLNQEFLLIGLMRSSEKNKFAATKYLLDQGAQPDEAIGKAVKRLSPLLRAVERNNIEIVQLLLRYGANPDTADKKGRTALMTAAWRNHWHILNLLIHKGATINAQDHKGRNVLHNLAADKRCDWGDSVIELLLNQDIYIDGERGQDGLGRTPLHWTCATGKLNLTERLLTRNPKANLHATETRGKTALHLAVSNNREDIVDLLLKYGAHPNAKSDGGWTPLHNALEIESEKRASAKILRMLISHGADPNAKLLNGMTPLHIAAQNGNILAVKYLLEQPGIKSTVRDSFGCTPFLRAAKNKRKDIVNLLAPFNHPERLCRDGLGACHGFNATIVDFGNFRNGNRVQKPSVFELLYDKDPSNKLKPKHSILSTDKAANFRWIHLPANNVAWVEVLLTKLFVEENVSDIESFRSLEDSLSYQHRGQKIHSHFMRSFCQSAPRGSEKDGEILPVSSSPGSPAVLLNERQHVIPSNGSQPQPCRDSNKIDTKDSNTKVRPIKYDGKPHMREKGSKPKGKSRLSRDNEITSKIETYHPRSSGVAAKVGSQPKSTNIYTFMPYIHFESHHRQLERQKAISRAETLRSSHFKNGERAGTFDEMLIRAHLSKSNVSLHPRRTLDQSFYHNIDTKSRDQDQVVYRYQLKSSASGDEVDPKILMVDQLWMWILGKDLIVTLFPQSWQQPKNDPLNVLDSVIEDINSKIREPVASVYDLSMIITKRCTSIFNRYGTGDNNYQFLDMFESSIGSVTDRENILFKEFNMVSAQASAWLRNNRQSSRLSRYLPGHTRDTHNRPQRFENEIQWEEIHHNPVFVDKLLDIGQETDLLAEVKDIRDELNMIAKILEDQLHVLPDFQEAICDSYVAEHKSQAEVKKRFRDMVKLIEVHNNDIARMDRQAERIYKSITDMLDLKQKHANALEARFTRDQAAGTARQSQTIMVFTIVTIIFLPLSFIATFFAINIREFPREIDGPGIPLGYVSKYLFGVGFTVSLPLIAVALLVDDISNIFRQAKAILRRSRGREEQFAATPVHEHVAERVASTERCVYSEELERMHLQFMGDHSGSVVSDMQGVSPTKKMVTGFRIRASRDLEQGSL
;
A
#
# COMPACT_ATOMS: atom_id res chain seq x y z
N MET A 1 -22.25 -48.27 -52.44
CA MET A 1 -22.62 -47.77 -53.79
C MET A 1 -21.37 -47.70 -54.66
N SER A 2 -21.53 -47.48 -55.97
CA SER A 2 -20.63 -48.01 -57.00
C SER A 2 -19.66 -47.03 -57.66
N GLN A 3 -18.48 -47.58 -58.01
CA GLN A 3 -17.53 -47.13 -59.04
C GLN A 3 -16.65 -45.87 -58.79
N PRO A 4 -15.50 -45.75 -59.50
CA PRO A 4 -14.31 -45.05 -58.96
C PRO A 4 -13.98 -43.70 -59.64
N ALA A 5 -13.14 -42.91 -58.96
CA ALA A 5 -12.62 -41.66 -59.47
C ALA A 5 -11.42 -41.84 -60.44
N LYS A 6 -11.36 -41.02 -61.48
CA LYS A 6 -10.24 -40.91 -62.43
C LYS A 6 -9.12 -40.06 -61.81
N THR A 7 -7.87 -40.45 -62.02
CA THR A 7 -6.70 -39.60 -61.73
C THR A 7 -6.27 -38.89 -63.02
N LEU A 8 -6.22 -37.55 -63.02
CA LEU A 8 -5.70 -36.79 -64.16
C LEU A 8 -4.17 -36.82 -64.23
N ALA A 9 -3.64 -36.65 -65.45
CA ALA A 9 -2.21 -36.60 -65.70
C ALA A 9 -1.57 -35.27 -65.26
N LEU A 10 -0.26 -35.32 -64.97
CA LEU A 10 0.59 -34.14 -64.83
C LEU A 10 1.94 -34.42 -65.50
N ILE A 11 2.28 -33.56 -66.46
CA ILE A 11 3.45 -33.70 -67.36
C ILE A 11 4.64 -32.93 -66.77
N PRO A 12 5.86 -33.47 -66.79
CA PRO A 12 7.10 -32.69 -66.76
C PRO A 12 7.65 -32.47 -68.18
N SER A 13 8.03 -31.23 -68.50
CA SER A 13 8.59 -30.78 -69.78
C SER A 13 10.14 -30.74 -69.78
N PRO A 14 10.82 -30.57 -70.94
CA PRO A 14 12.20 -31.08 -71.13
C PRO A 14 13.32 -30.02 -71.17
N SER A 15 14.57 -30.48 -70.98
CA SER A 15 15.86 -30.00 -71.53
C SER A 15 17.02 -30.73 -70.81
N ALA A 16 18.27 -30.81 -71.28
CA ALA A 16 18.92 -30.17 -72.44
C ALA A 16 19.68 -31.21 -73.32
N SER A 17 20.60 -30.75 -74.18
CA SER A 17 20.97 -31.43 -75.44
C SER A 17 22.40 -31.98 -75.53
N SER A 18 22.54 -33.03 -76.37
CA SER A 18 23.66 -33.32 -77.28
C SER A 18 25.10 -33.39 -76.77
N LEU A 19 25.69 -34.59 -76.90
CA LEU A 19 26.98 -34.79 -77.58
C LEU A 19 26.99 -36.19 -78.22
N LYS A 20 27.74 -36.39 -79.32
CA LYS A 20 27.91 -37.70 -79.96
C LYS A 20 29.23 -38.34 -79.48
N SER A 21 29.16 -39.58 -79.02
CA SER A 21 30.27 -40.54 -79.00
C SER A 21 29.71 -41.95 -79.20
N GLU A 22 30.60 -42.91 -79.46
CA GLU A 22 30.24 -44.19 -80.10
C GLU A 22 29.83 -45.29 -79.10
N ASN A 23 29.17 -46.33 -79.62
CA ASN A 23 28.71 -47.55 -78.94
C ASN A 23 27.69 -47.35 -77.78
N PRO A 24 26.36 -47.42 -78.07
CA PRO A 24 25.34 -47.40 -77.03
C PRO A 24 25.29 -48.74 -76.29
N VAL A 25 25.94 -48.84 -75.13
CA VAL A 25 25.81 -50.02 -74.25
C VAL A 25 24.35 -50.14 -73.79
N GLN A 26 23.68 -51.25 -74.14
CA GLN A 26 22.25 -51.43 -73.92
C GLN A 26 21.90 -51.37 -72.42
N ARG A 27 20.92 -50.54 -72.02
CA ARG A 27 20.53 -50.39 -70.60
C ARG A 27 19.69 -51.57 -70.15
N LEU A 28 20.24 -52.41 -69.26
CA LEU A 28 19.61 -53.66 -68.80
C LEU A 28 18.60 -53.50 -67.64
N GLU A 29 18.48 -52.30 -67.05
CA GLU A 29 17.54 -52.03 -65.93
C GLU A 29 16.07 -52.38 -66.28
N PRO A 30 15.52 -52.08 -67.47
CA PRO A 30 14.12 -52.38 -67.80
C PRO A 30 13.83 -53.87 -68.07
N THR A 31 14.83 -54.70 -68.40
CA THR A 31 14.65 -56.15 -68.51
C THR A 31 14.76 -56.80 -67.13
N LEU A 32 15.71 -56.37 -66.30
CA LEU A 32 15.83 -56.80 -64.90
C LEU A 32 14.55 -56.50 -64.11
N LEU A 33 14.03 -55.27 -64.20
CA LEU A 33 12.78 -54.87 -63.56
C LEU A 33 11.56 -55.64 -64.07
N ARG A 34 11.60 -56.16 -65.31
CA ARG A 34 10.54 -56.99 -65.88
C ARG A 34 10.58 -58.40 -65.28
N GLY A 35 11.72 -59.08 -65.32
CA GLY A 35 11.89 -60.41 -64.71
C GLY A 35 11.57 -60.42 -63.21
N ALA A 36 12.03 -59.38 -62.50
CA ALA A 36 11.71 -59.17 -61.09
C ALA A 36 10.22 -58.90 -60.81
N GLU A 37 9.44 -58.43 -61.80
CA GLU A 37 7.99 -58.22 -61.67
C GLU A 37 7.16 -59.42 -62.18
N THR A 38 7.69 -60.23 -63.09
CA THR A 38 7.03 -61.46 -63.60
C THR A 38 7.31 -62.70 -62.74
N ASP A 39 8.34 -62.69 -61.87
CA ASP A 39 8.93 -63.85 -61.17
C ASP A 39 9.77 -64.77 -62.07
N ASP A 40 10.26 -64.22 -63.19
CA ASP A 40 10.99 -64.94 -64.23
C ASP A 40 12.49 -65.02 -63.91
N VAL A 41 12.91 -66.17 -63.38
CA VAL A 41 14.28 -66.45 -62.95
C VAL A 41 15.23 -66.64 -64.14
N GLU A 42 14.75 -67.15 -65.28
CA GLU A 42 15.58 -67.37 -66.47
C GLU A 42 15.95 -66.04 -67.11
N LEU A 43 14.96 -65.15 -67.34
CA LEU A 43 15.18 -63.79 -67.84
C LEU A 43 16.06 -62.95 -66.88
N LEU A 44 15.93 -63.16 -65.56
CA LEU A 44 16.83 -62.54 -64.58
C LEU A 44 18.26 -63.07 -64.69
N GLY A 45 18.44 -64.39 -64.86
CA GLY A 45 19.75 -65.01 -65.07
C GLY A 45 20.45 -64.51 -66.32
N GLU A 46 19.76 -64.54 -67.47
CA GLU A 46 20.25 -63.97 -68.73
C GLU A 46 20.65 -62.49 -68.59
N THR A 47 19.78 -61.70 -67.95
CA THR A 47 20.03 -60.26 -67.75
C THR A 47 21.23 -60.00 -66.83
N ILE A 48 21.41 -60.79 -65.77
CA ILE A 48 22.54 -60.67 -64.82
C ILE A 48 23.85 -61.16 -65.46
N GLU A 49 23.82 -62.24 -66.25
CA GLU A 49 24.99 -62.64 -67.04
C GLU A 49 25.36 -61.61 -68.10
N CYS A 50 24.38 -61.01 -68.80
CA CYS A 50 24.63 -59.94 -69.75
C CYS A 50 25.24 -58.72 -69.05
N ALA A 51 24.73 -58.33 -67.87
CA ALA A 51 25.30 -57.26 -67.05
C ALA A 51 26.74 -57.59 -66.57
N ARG A 52 27.03 -58.86 -66.25
CA ARG A 52 28.37 -59.33 -65.87
C ARG A 52 29.35 -59.25 -67.05
N LYS A 53 28.92 -59.68 -68.24
CA LYS A 53 29.69 -59.64 -69.50
C LYS A 53 29.92 -58.20 -70.01
N THR A 54 29.01 -57.27 -69.73
CA THR A 54 29.08 -55.86 -70.17
C THR A 54 29.63 -54.89 -69.10
N GLN A 55 30.12 -55.41 -67.96
CA GLN A 55 30.56 -54.61 -66.80
C GLN A 55 29.49 -53.66 -66.22
N GLN A 56 28.20 -53.87 -66.51
CA GLN A 56 27.09 -53.14 -65.90
C GLN A 56 26.68 -53.69 -64.52
N LEU A 57 27.13 -54.90 -64.15
CA LEU A 57 26.74 -55.54 -62.90
C LEU A 57 27.37 -54.83 -61.68
N ASN A 58 26.56 -54.03 -60.98
CA ASN A 58 26.88 -53.47 -59.68
C ASN A 58 25.76 -53.79 -58.66
N GLN A 59 25.99 -53.52 -57.37
CA GLN A 59 25.00 -53.80 -56.33
C GLN A 59 23.74 -52.92 -56.44
N GLU A 60 23.84 -51.67 -56.93
CA GLU A 60 22.65 -50.85 -57.21
C GLU A 60 21.72 -51.54 -58.23
N PHE A 61 22.27 -52.14 -59.30
CA PHE A 61 21.51 -52.89 -60.30
C PHE A 61 20.75 -54.07 -59.68
N LEU A 62 21.46 -54.94 -58.94
CA LEU A 62 20.85 -56.08 -58.24
C LEU A 62 19.79 -55.64 -57.22
N LEU A 63 20.08 -54.60 -56.44
CA LEU A 63 19.18 -54.05 -55.43
C LEU A 63 17.91 -53.43 -56.06
N ILE A 64 18.00 -52.86 -57.26
CA ILE A 64 16.85 -52.37 -58.03
C ILE A 64 15.91 -53.51 -58.45
N GLY A 65 16.47 -54.65 -58.87
CA GLY A 65 15.71 -55.89 -59.07
C GLY A 65 15.07 -56.36 -57.75
N LEU A 66 15.86 -56.43 -56.68
CA LEU A 66 15.45 -56.96 -55.38
C LEU A 66 14.33 -56.13 -54.74
N MET A 67 14.38 -54.79 -54.85
CA MET A 67 13.29 -53.90 -54.44
C MET A 67 12.01 -54.17 -55.22
N ARG A 68 12.10 -54.45 -56.53
CA ARG A 68 10.94 -54.68 -57.40
C ARG A 68 10.27 -56.03 -57.10
N SER A 69 11.04 -57.11 -57.00
CA SER A 69 10.51 -58.43 -56.64
C SER A 69 9.93 -58.43 -55.23
N SER A 70 10.58 -57.74 -54.29
CA SER A 70 10.12 -57.61 -52.91
C SER A 70 8.84 -56.79 -52.78
N GLU A 71 8.64 -55.74 -53.59
CA GLU A 71 7.38 -54.99 -53.65
C GLU A 71 6.25 -55.82 -54.31
N LYS A 72 6.57 -56.62 -55.32
CA LYS A 72 5.61 -57.39 -56.14
C LYS A 72 5.27 -58.79 -55.60
N ASN A 73 5.77 -59.14 -54.41
CA ASN A 73 5.62 -60.44 -53.76
C ASN A 73 6.10 -61.62 -54.63
N LYS A 74 7.27 -61.48 -55.25
CA LYS A 74 7.84 -62.44 -56.20
C LYS A 74 8.95 -63.26 -55.56
N PHE A 75 8.62 -64.46 -55.07
CA PHE A 75 9.49 -65.24 -54.18
C PHE A 75 10.69 -65.84 -54.91
N ALA A 76 10.49 -66.40 -56.11
CA ALA A 76 11.56 -67.06 -56.86
C ALA A 76 12.60 -66.05 -57.34
N ALA A 77 12.17 -64.92 -57.92
CA ALA A 77 13.01 -63.79 -58.30
C ALA A 77 13.73 -63.17 -57.09
N THR A 78 13.03 -62.93 -55.98
CA THR A 78 13.66 -62.37 -54.77
C THR A 78 14.73 -63.31 -54.23
N LYS A 79 14.45 -64.62 -54.13
CA LYS A 79 15.44 -65.60 -53.69
C LYS A 79 16.62 -65.67 -54.65
N TYR A 80 16.38 -65.75 -55.96
CA TYR A 80 17.44 -65.82 -56.96
C TYR A 80 18.36 -64.59 -56.93
N LEU A 81 17.81 -63.39 -56.75
CA LEU A 81 18.59 -62.15 -56.62
C LEU A 81 19.48 -62.17 -55.37
N LEU A 82 18.95 -62.64 -54.23
CA LEU A 82 19.74 -62.84 -53.00
C LEU A 82 20.82 -63.93 -53.17
N ASP A 83 20.49 -65.05 -53.82
CA ASP A 83 21.42 -66.14 -54.15
C ASP A 83 22.53 -65.68 -55.14
N GLN A 84 22.26 -64.67 -55.99
CA GLN A 84 23.27 -63.98 -56.82
C GLN A 84 24.07 -62.89 -56.06
N GLY A 85 23.89 -62.77 -54.74
CA GLY A 85 24.69 -61.89 -53.88
C GLY A 85 24.16 -60.47 -53.70
N ALA A 86 22.90 -60.20 -54.08
CA ALA A 86 22.26 -58.90 -53.85
C ALA A 86 22.16 -58.61 -52.33
N GLN A 87 22.77 -57.51 -51.87
CA GLN A 87 22.74 -57.16 -50.45
C GLN A 87 21.43 -56.44 -50.08
N PRO A 88 20.65 -56.90 -49.07
CA PRO A 88 19.33 -56.34 -48.77
C PRO A 88 19.37 -54.94 -48.13
N ASP A 89 20.50 -54.56 -47.52
CA ASP A 89 20.65 -53.34 -46.72
C ASP A 89 21.59 -52.29 -47.36
N GLU A 90 22.13 -52.54 -48.56
CA GLU A 90 23.18 -51.69 -49.13
C GLU A 90 22.67 -50.29 -49.51
N ALA A 91 23.37 -49.26 -49.02
CA ALA A 91 22.95 -47.88 -49.13
C ALA A 91 23.36 -47.24 -50.47
N ILE A 92 22.44 -47.26 -51.45
CA ILE A 92 22.60 -46.54 -52.73
C ILE A 92 22.97 -45.05 -52.46
N GLY A 93 23.90 -44.54 -53.27
CA GLY A 93 24.54 -43.24 -53.07
C GLY A 93 23.58 -42.04 -52.96
N LYS A 94 24.11 -40.96 -52.36
CA LYS A 94 23.41 -39.76 -51.81
C LYS A 94 22.36 -39.06 -52.70
N ALA A 95 22.23 -39.40 -53.97
CA ALA A 95 21.32 -38.75 -54.92
C ALA A 95 19.91 -39.39 -55.01
N VAL A 96 19.76 -40.73 -54.94
CA VAL A 96 18.49 -41.39 -55.33
C VAL A 96 17.75 -42.01 -54.14
N LYS A 97 16.71 -41.29 -53.69
CA LYS A 97 15.91 -41.55 -52.48
C LYS A 97 14.99 -42.80 -52.52
N ARG A 98 15.48 -43.98 -52.88
CA ARG A 98 14.70 -45.26 -52.84
C ARG A 98 14.43 -45.72 -51.37
N LEU A 99 13.74 -46.86 -51.17
CA LEU A 99 13.41 -47.47 -49.86
C LEU A 99 14.00 -48.89 -49.83
N SER A 100 14.45 -49.40 -48.68
CA SER A 100 14.94 -50.78 -48.57
C SER A 100 13.90 -51.82 -49.05
N PRO A 101 14.33 -52.94 -49.68
CA PRO A 101 13.50 -54.09 -49.98
C PRO A 101 12.65 -54.55 -48.80
N LEU A 102 13.22 -54.57 -47.58
CA LEU A 102 12.51 -54.99 -46.37
C LEU A 102 11.36 -54.03 -46.04
N LEU A 103 11.61 -52.71 -46.07
CA LEU A 103 10.57 -51.70 -45.85
C LEU A 103 9.45 -51.77 -46.92
N ARG A 104 9.78 -52.13 -48.16
CA ARG A 104 8.78 -52.33 -49.22
C ARG A 104 7.97 -53.60 -49.03
N ALA A 105 8.60 -54.73 -48.69
CA ALA A 105 7.90 -55.97 -48.39
C ALA A 105 6.95 -55.79 -47.18
N VAL A 106 7.41 -55.09 -46.13
CA VAL A 106 6.59 -54.73 -44.97
C VAL A 106 5.44 -53.81 -45.35
N GLU A 107 5.66 -52.75 -46.13
CA GLU A 107 4.58 -51.82 -46.56
C GLU A 107 3.49 -52.51 -47.41
N ARG A 108 3.80 -53.62 -48.07
CA ARG A 108 2.88 -54.39 -48.92
C ARG A 108 2.23 -55.60 -48.25
N ASN A 109 2.56 -55.88 -46.98
CA ASN A 109 2.17 -57.10 -46.24
C ASN A 109 2.72 -58.42 -46.82
N ASN A 110 3.90 -58.38 -47.45
CA ASN A 110 4.52 -59.53 -48.12
C ASN A 110 5.26 -60.42 -47.10
N ILE A 111 4.52 -61.16 -46.27
CA ILE A 111 5.03 -61.93 -45.10
C ILE A 111 6.20 -62.86 -45.47
N GLU A 112 6.06 -63.64 -46.55
CA GLU A 112 7.08 -64.62 -46.97
C GLU A 112 8.37 -63.96 -47.45
N ILE A 113 8.25 -62.84 -48.18
CA ILE A 113 9.37 -62.00 -48.61
C ILE A 113 10.08 -61.39 -47.40
N VAL A 114 9.35 -60.88 -46.41
CA VAL A 114 9.94 -60.38 -45.16
C VAL A 114 10.69 -61.51 -44.45
N GLN A 115 10.11 -62.70 -44.35
CA GLN A 115 10.77 -63.85 -43.73
C GLN A 115 12.03 -64.28 -44.52
N LEU A 116 12.01 -64.20 -45.85
CA LEU A 116 13.14 -64.50 -46.72
C LEU A 116 14.28 -63.48 -46.54
N LEU A 117 13.99 -62.18 -46.64
CA LEU A 117 14.98 -61.11 -46.45
C LEU A 117 15.65 -61.21 -45.07
N LEU A 118 14.88 -61.43 -44.00
CA LEU A 118 15.39 -61.62 -42.63
C LEU A 118 16.18 -62.94 -42.44
N ARG A 119 16.09 -63.91 -43.36
CA ARG A 119 16.98 -65.11 -43.38
C ARG A 119 18.31 -64.81 -44.08
N TYR A 120 18.30 -63.95 -45.10
CA TYR A 120 19.50 -63.51 -45.83
C TYR A 120 20.15 -62.26 -45.20
N GLY A 121 19.98 -62.08 -43.88
CA GLY A 121 20.72 -61.08 -43.10
C GLY A 121 20.17 -59.65 -43.13
N ALA A 122 19.01 -59.39 -43.74
CA ALA A 122 18.43 -58.03 -43.76
C ALA A 122 18.17 -57.50 -42.35
N ASN A 123 18.58 -56.27 -42.08
CA ASN A 123 18.50 -55.65 -40.76
C ASN A 123 17.04 -55.34 -40.37
N PRO A 124 16.48 -55.95 -39.30
CA PRO A 124 15.10 -55.73 -38.88
C PRO A 124 14.81 -54.30 -38.43
N ASP A 125 15.83 -53.52 -38.05
CA ASP A 125 15.72 -52.12 -37.64
C ASP A 125 15.86 -51.13 -38.81
N THR A 126 15.92 -51.61 -40.05
CA THR A 126 16.01 -50.75 -41.24
C THR A 126 14.92 -49.68 -41.24
N ALA A 127 15.35 -48.41 -41.36
CA ALA A 127 14.51 -47.24 -41.12
C ALA A 127 14.28 -46.37 -42.37
N ASP A 128 13.13 -45.68 -42.42
CA ASP A 128 12.82 -44.68 -43.44
C ASP A 128 13.57 -43.35 -43.19
N LYS A 129 13.36 -42.37 -44.09
CA LYS A 129 14.00 -41.05 -44.05
C LYS A 129 13.55 -40.16 -42.89
N LYS A 130 12.63 -40.66 -42.04
CA LYS A 130 12.15 -40.04 -40.80
C LYS A 130 12.56 -40.86 -39.58
N GLY A 131 13.37 -41.91 -39.73
CA GLY A 131 13.80 -42.80 -38.65
C GLY A 131 12.80 -43.92 -38.33
N ARG A 132 11.79 -44.16 -39.17
CA ARG A 132 10.74 -45.14 -38.88
C ARG A 132 11.16 -46.54 -39.31
N THR A 133 11.32 -47.45 -38.36
CA THR A 133 11.75 -48.83 -38.63
C THR A 133 10.68 -49.66 -39.34
N ALA A 134 11.07 -50.82 -39.84
CA ALA A 134 10.16 -51.86 -40.32
C ALA A 134 9.06 -52.19 -39.29
N LEU A 135 9.44 -52.31 -38.00
CA LEU A 135 8.51 -52.58 -36.90
C LEU A 135 7.43 -51.48 -36.77
N MET A 136 7.83 -50.20 -36.81
CA MET A 136 6.87 -49.08 -36.78
C MET A 136 5.93 -49.09 -37.99
N THR A 137 6.45 -49.46 -39.15
CA THR A 137 5.68 -49.52 -40.41
C THR A 137 4.66 -50.65 -40.38
N ALA A 138 5.04 -51.84 -39.90
CA ALA A 138 4.13 -52.98 -39.71
C ALA A 138 2.99 -52.65 -38.74
N ALA A 139 3.30 -52.00 -37.61
CA ALA A 139 2.30 -51.56 -36.64
C ALA A 139 1.33 -50.51 -37.22
N TRP A 140 1.85 -49.45 -37.87
CA TRP A 140 1.05 -48.38 -38.47
C TRP A 140 0.20 -48.83 -39.68
N ARG A 141 0.52 -49.99 -40.27
CA ARG A 141 -0.28 -50.65 -41.32
C ARG A 141 -1.21 -51.76 -40.80
N ASN A 142 -1.23 -52.02 -39.49
CA ASN A 142 -1.98 -53.13 -38.86
C ASN A 142 -1.58 -54.53 -39.37
N HIS A 143 -0.29 -54.76 -39.65
CA HIS A 143 0.23 -56.03 -40.17
C HIS A 143 0.76 -56.93 -39.05
N TRP A 144 -0.17 -57.49 -38.25
CA TRP A 144 0.13 -58.23 -37.02
C TRP A 144 1.15 -59.37 -37.20
N HIS A 145 1.00 -60.20 -38.24
CA HIS A 145 1.94 -61.31 -38.50
C HIS A 145 3.37 -60.82 -38.78
N ILE A 146 3.53 -59.72 -39.53
CA ILE A 146 4.83 -59.12 -39.83
C ILE A 146 5.43 -58.45 -38.59
N LEU A 147 4.61 -57.74 -37.82
CA LEU A 147 5.01 -57.15 -36.55
C LEU A 147 5.54 -58.23 -35.57
N ASN A 148 4.80 -59.33 -35.43
CA ASN A 148 5.21 -60.46 -34.59
C ASN A 148 6.49 -61.12 -35.10
N LEU A 149 6.63 -61.33 -36.41
CA LEU A 149 7.83 -61.88 -37.05
C LEU A 149 9.07 -60.99 -36.83
N LEU A 150 8.93 -59.67 -36.94
CA LEU A 150 10.02 -58.72 -36.70
C LEU A 150 10.49 -58.75 -35.24
N ILE A 151 9.56 -58.77 -34.27
CA ILE A 151 9.89 -58.90 -32.85
C ILE A 151 10.63 -60.23 -32.58
N HIS A 152 10.13 -61.35 -33.12
CA HIS A 152 10.80 -62.66 -33.02
C HIS A 152 12.14 -62.75 -33.79
N LYS A 153 12.47 -61.75 -34.61
CA LYS A 153 13.76 -61.59 -35.30
C LYS A 153 14.64 -60.48 -34.73
N GLY A 154 14.33 -60.00 -33.53
CA GLY A 154 15.20 -59.09 -32.77
C GLY A 154 15.04 -57.61 -33.13
N ALA A 155 13.98 -57.21 -33.84
CA ALA A 155 13.68 -55.80 -34.08
C ALA A 155 13.55 -55.02 -32.76
N THR A 156 14.21 -53.87 -32.66
CA THR A 156 14.23 -53.06 -31.44
C THR A 156 12.89 -52.38 -31.20
N ILE A 157 12.13 -52.93 -30.24
CA ILE A 157 10.79 -52.43 -29.85
C ILE A 157 10.79 -50.95 -29.42
N ASN A 158 11.89 -50.50 -28.80
CA ASN A 158 12.10 -49.13 -28.33
C ASN A 158 12.90 -48.25 -29.32
N ALA A 159 13.05 -48.66 -30.59
CA ALA A 159 13.57 -47.78 -31.64
C ALA A 159 12.83 -46.43 -31.63
N GLN A 160 13.54 -45.34 -31.91
CA GLN A 160 12.96 -43.99 -31.97
C GLN A 160 13.13 -43.39 -33.38
N ASP A 161 12.08 -42.72 -33.86
CA ASP A 161 12.16 -41.94 -35.10
C ASP A 161 12.94 -40.62 -34.91
N HIS A 162 13.16 -39.84 -35.96
CA HIS A 162 13.89 -38.56 -35.93
C HIS A 162 13.22 -37.46 -35.06
N LYS A 163 12.14 -37.78 -34.33
CA LYS A 163 11.49 -36.94 -33.33
C LYS A 163 11.47 -37.58 -31.94
N GLY A 164 12.26 -38.62 -31.69
CA GLY A 164 12.31 -39.36 -30.43
C GLY A 164 11.16 -40.37 -30.24
N ARG A 165 10.40 -40.69 -31.29
CA ARG A 165 9.13 -41.43 -31.14
C ARG A 165 9.30 -42.92 -31.31
N ASN A 166 9.00 -43.69 -30.27
CA ASN A 166 8.80 -45.13 -30.42
C ASN A 166 7.49 -45.48 -31.15
N VAL A 167 7.23 -46.77 -31.35
CA VAL A 167 6.06 -47.26 -32.08
C VAL A 167 4.73 -46.77 -31.47
N LEU A 168 4.56 -46.78 -30.14
CA LEU A 168 3.34 -46.29 -29.50
C LEU A 168 3.14 -44.77 -29.69
N HIS A 169 4.21 -43.97 -29.66
CA HIS A 169 4.12 -42.55 -30.01
C HIS A 169 3.69 -42.34 -31.47
N ASN A 170 4.23 -43.13 -32.40
CA ASN A 170 3.92 -43.00 -33.82
C ASN A 170 2.49 -43.45 -34.17
N LEU A 171 1.93 -44.44 -33.44
CA LEU A 171 0.50 -44.75 -33.48
C LEU A 171 -0.31 -43.60 -32.86
N ALA A 172 -0.10 -43.31 -31.56
CA ALA A 172 -0.88 -42.34 -30.79
C ALA A 172 -0.91 -40.92 -31.41
N ALA A 173 0.14 -40.52 -32.13
CA ALA A 173 0.22 -39.21 -32.79
C ALA A 173 -0.56 -39.10 -34.11
N ASP A 174 -1.00 -40.21 -34.71
CA ASP A 174 -1.80 -40.21 -35.94
C ASP A 174 -3.30 -40.22 -35.62
N LYS A 175 -4.01 -39.18 -36.09
CA LYS A 175 -5.47 -39.06 -35.91
C LYS A 175 -6.24 -40.05 -36.80
N ARG A 176 -5.69 -40.46 -37.94
CA ARG A 176 -6.38 -41.26 -38.99
C ARG A 176 -5.98 -42.73 -39.05
N CYS A 177 -4.80 -43.10 -38.55
CA CYS A 177 -4.38 -44.49 -38.50
C CYS A 177 -5.35 -45.33 -37.65
N ASP A 178 -5.68 -46.52 -38.12
CA ASP A 178 -6.53 -47.49 -37.44
C ASP A 178 -5.72 -48.77 -37.26
N TRP A 179 -5.66 -49.25 -36.01
CA TRP A 179 -4.79 -50.35 -35.59
C TRP A 179 -5.64 -51.34 -34.81
N GLY A 180 -5.48 -52.63 -35.08
CA GLY A 180 -6.23 -53.66 -34.38
C GLY A 180 -5.82 -53.74 -32.91
N ASP A 181 -6.77 -54.05 -32.04
CA ASP A 181 -6.51 -54.27 -30.61
C ASP A 181 -5.37 -55.29 -30.40
N SER A 182 -5.30 -56.36 -31.20
CA SER A 182 -4.24 -57.37 -31.14
C SER A 182 -2.83 -56.83 -31.46
N VAL A 183 -2.71 -55.73 -32.23
CA VAL A 183 -1.42 -55.04 -32.46
C VAL A 183 -1.04 -54.24 -31.22
N ILE A 184 -2.00 -53.56 -30.60
CA ILE A 184 -1.77 -52.84 -29.34
C ILE A 184 -1.44 -53.81 -28.21
N GLU A 185 -2.15 -54.92 -28.07
CA GLU A 185 -1.89 -55.94 -27.05
C GLU A 185 -0.51 -56.58 -27.24
N LEU A 186 -0.12 -56.94 -28.47
CA LEU A 186 1.21 -57.45 -28.77
C LEU A 186 2.32 -56.44 -28.36
N LEU A 187 2.12 -55.14 -28.64
CA LEU A 187 3.08 -54.08 -28.31
C LEU A 187 3.10 -53.74 -26.81
N LEU A 188 1.95 -53.70 -26.14
CA LEU A 188 1.85 -53.40 -24.70
C LEU A 188 2.36 -54.53 -23.81
N ASN A 189 2.39 -55.76 -24.32
CA ASN A 189 2.99 -56.94 -23.68
C ASN A 189 4.52 -57.02 -23.84
N GLN A 190 5.15 -56.13 -24.61
CA GLN A 190 6.62 -56.00 -24.63
C GLN A 190 7.09 -54.99 -23.58
N ASP A 191 8.38 -55.03 -23.23
CA ASP A 191 9.04 -53.96 -22.45
C ASP A 191 9.20 -52.68 -23.28
N ILE A 192 8.10 -51.93 -23.41
CA ILE A 192 8.04 -50.68 -24.16
C ILE A 192 7.97 -49.47 -23.23
N TYR A 193 8.91 -48.55 -23.42
CA TYR A 193 9.03 -47.32 -22.64
C TYR A 193 7.84 -46.39 -22.95
N ILE A 194 7.02 -46.11 -21.93
CA ILE A 194 5.88 -45.20 -22.03
C ILE A 194 6.00 -43.95 -21.16
N ASP A 195 6.93 -43.93 -20.20
CA ASP A 195 7.12 -42.85 -19.23
C ASP A 195 8.59 -42.69 -18.86
N GLY A 196 8.91 -41.60 -18.13
CA GLY A 196 10.28 -41.18 -17.86
C GLY A 196 10.99 -40.68 -19.13
N GLU A 197 12.25 -40.28 -18.99
CA GLU A 197 13.05 -39.69 -20.08
C GLU A 197 13.13 -40.59 -21.33
N ARG A 198 13.17 -41.92 -21.13
CA ARG A 198 13.21 -42.93 -22.22
C ARG A 198 11.86 -43.12 -22.91
N GLY A 199 10.77 -42.73 -22.27
CA GLY A 199 9.39 -42.85 -22.74
C GLY A 199 8.79 -41.55 -23.27
N GLN A 200 9.60 -40.53 -23.52
CA GLN A 200 9.20 -39.23 -24.06
C GLN A 200 9.73 -39.01 -25.49
N ASP A 201 8.94 -38.36 -26.34
CA ASP A 201 9.40 -37.82 -27.62
C ASP A 201 10.19 -36.50 -27.45
N GLY A 202 10.74 -35.95 -28.54
CA GLY A 202 11.52 -34.71 -28.54
C GLY A 202 10.76 -33.41 -28.17
N LEU A 203 9.50 -33.52 -27.71
CA LEU A 203 8.75 -32.45 -27.05
C LEU A 203 8.46 -32.76 -25.57
N GLY A 204 9.06 -33.81 -24.99
CA GLY A 204 8.78 -34.32 -23.64
C GLY A 204 7.47 -35.10 -23.54
N ARG A 205 6.82 -35.46 -24.65
CA ARG A 205 5.48 -36.06 -24.65
C ARG A 205 5.57 -37.57 -24.61
N THR A 206 4.87 -38.19 -23.67
CA THR A 206 4.66 -39.64 -23.61
C THR A 206 3.56 -40.10 -24.59
N PRO A 207 3.34 -41.42 -24.82
CA PRO A 207 2.25 -41.89 -25.66
C PRO A 207 0.87 -41.43 -25.15
N LEU A 208 0.69 -41.36 -23.82
CA LEU A 208 -0.53 -40.86 -23.18
C LEU A 208 -0.83 -39.41 -23.55
N HIS A 209 0.19 -38.54 -23.60
CA HIS A 209 0.03 -37.15 -24.07
C HIS A 209 -0.49 -37.11 -25.51
N TRP A 210 0.01 -37.99 -26.39
CA TRP A 210 -0.44 -38.08 -27.76
C TRP A 210 -1.85 -38.64 -27.91
N THR A 211 -2.24 -39.72 -27.20
CA THR A 211 -3.63 -40.24 -27.26
C THR A 211 -4.65 -39.22 -26.77
N CYS A 212 -4.29 -38.41 -25.78
CA CYS A 212 -5.12 -37.33 -25.25
C CYS A 212 -5.28 -36.18 -26.26
N ALA A 213 -4.22 -35.82 -26.99
CA ALA A 213 -4.28 -34.80 -28.05
C ALA A 213 -4.98 -35.30 -29.34
N THR A 214 -4.90 -36.60 -29.66
CA THR A 214 -5.52 -37.17 -30.88
C THR A 214 -6.92 -37.71 -30.65
N GLY A 215 -7.30 -38.08 -29.42
CA GLY A 215 -8.61 -38.63 -29.07
C GLY A 215 -8.72 -40.15 -29.18
N LYS A 216 -7.63 -40.89 -28.95
CA LYS A 216 -7.59 -42.35 -29.09
C LYS A 216 -8.00 -43.05 -27.79
N LEU A 217 -9.28 -42.96 -27.44
CA LEU A 217 -9.86 -43.37 -26.15
C LEU A 217 -9.42 -44.78 -25.70
N ASN A 218 -9.61 -45.82 -26.52
CA ASN A 218 -9.25 -47.20 -26.19
C ASN A 218 -7.75 -47.35 -25.85
N LEU A 219 -6.88 -46.61 -26.53
CA LEU A 219 -5.43 -46.64 -26.25
C LEU A 219 -5.09 -45.86 -24.97
N THR A 220 -5.77 -44.75 -24.69
CA THR A 220 -5.68 -44.05 -23.39
C THR A 220 -6.07 -44.99 -22.24
N GLU A 221 -7.21 -45.69 -22.35
CA GLU A 221 -7.69 -46.60 -21.32
C GLU A 221 -6.75 -47.79 -21.12
N ARG A 222 -6.29 -48.45 -22.20
CA ARG A 222 -5.30 -49.53 -22.13
C ARG A 222 -3.97 -49.06 -21.50
N LEU A 223 -3.53 -47.83 -21.75
CA LEU A 223 -2.33 -47.25 -21.11
C LEU A 223 -2.53 -46.98 -19.60
N LEU A 224 -3.72 -46.59 -19.16
CA LEU A 224 -4.04 -46.33 -17.74
C LEU A 224 -4.33 -47.60 -16.92
N THR A 225 -4.72 -48.69 -17.59
CA THR A 225 -5.12 -49.97 -16.96
C THR A 225 -4.03 -51.04 -16.95
N ARG A 226 -3.11 -51.06 -17.94
CA ARG A 226 -2.03 -52.06 -18.01
C ARG A 226 -1.10 -52.01 -16.80
N ASN A 227 -0.26 -53.04 -16.64
CA ASN A 227 0.87 -53.04 -15.70
C ASN A 227 2.21 -53.06 -16.49
N PRO A 228 3.14 -52.11 -16.30
CA PRO A 228 3.04 -50.90 -15.47
C PRO A 228 2.15 -49.82 -16.11
N LYS A 229 1.35 -49.17 -15.26
CA LYS A 229 0.40 -48.10 -15.63
C LYS A 229 1.13 -46.85 -16.12
N ALA A 230 0.51 -46.14 -17.08
CA ALA A 230 1.01 -44.85 -17.53
C ALA A 230 0.96 -43.76 -16.45
N ASN A 231 1.99 -42.92 -16.37
CA ASN A 231 2.06 -41.83 -15.41
C ASN A 231 1.12 -40.68 -15.84
N LEU A 232 -0.06 -40.66 -15.23
CA LEU A 232 -1.10 -39.65 -15.41
C LEU A 232 -0.65 -38.20 -15.11
N HIS A 233 0.40 -38.05 -14.29
CA HIS A 233 0.96 -36.77 -13.85
C HIS A 233 2.26 -36.38 -14.58
N ALA A 234 2.71 -37.19 -15.55
CA ALA A 234 3.80 -36.80 -16.43
C ALA A 234 3.46 -35.49 -17.16
N THR A 235 4.49 -34.71 -17.49
CA THR A 235 4.39 -33.41 -18.17
C THR A 235 5.28 -33.36 -19.41
N GLU A 236 4.81 -32.73 -20.47
CA GLU A 236 5.65 -32.35 -21.61
C GLU A 236 6.46 -31.06 -21.37
N THR A 237 7.28 -30.66 -22.36
CA THR A 237 8.29 -29.58 -22.22
C THR A 237 7.79 -28.20 -21.76
N ARG A 238 6.48 -27.93 -21.79
CA ARG A 238 5.87 -26.70 -21.23
C ARG A 238 5.05 -26.95 -19.96
N GLY A 239 5.37 -28.00 -19.21
CA GLY A 239 4.66 -28.42 -18.00
C GLY A 239 3.24 -28.94 -18.22
N LYS A 240 2.78 -29.13 -19.47
CA LYS A 240 1.39 -29.57 -19.73
C LYS A 240 1.26 -31.07 -19.48
N THR A 241 0.36 -31.46 -18.58
CA THR A 241 -0.02 -32.87 -18.36
C THR A 241 -0.96 -33.39 -19.46
N ALA A 242 -1.18 -34.71 -19.50
CA ALA A 242 -2.16 -35.36 -20.38
C ALA A 242 -3.56 -34.68 -20.33
N LEU A 243 -4.03 -34.29 -19.13
CA LEU A 243 -5.30 -33.58 -18.93
C LEU A 243 -5.34 -32.21 -19.62
N HIS A 244 -4.24 -31.43 -19.56
CA HIS A 244 -4.16 -30.15 -20.28
C HIS A 244 -4.30 -30.35 -21.80
N LEU A 245 -3.73 -31.41 -22.36
CA LEU A 245 -3.81 -31.69 -23.79
C LEU A 245 -5.19 -32.23 -24.21
N ALA A 246 -5.82 -33.07 -23.39
CA ALA A 246 -7.20 -33.52 -23.62
C ALA A 246 -8.18 -32.34 -23.63
N VAL A 247 -8.05 -31.42 -22.67
CA VAL A 247 -8.86 -30.20 -22.60
C VAL A 247 -8.60 -29.27 -23.80
N SER A 248 -7.34 -28.92 -24.10
CA SER A 248 -7.00 -28.04 -25.24
C SER A 248 -7.39 -28.61 -26.61
N ASN A 249 -7.65 -29.92 -26.74
CA ASN A 249 -8.17 -30.56 -27.95
C ASN A 249 -9.66 -30.90 -27.87
N ASN A 250 -10.38 -30.40 -26.85
CA ASN A 250 -11.80 -30.63 -26.61
C ASN A 250 -12.19 -32.13 -26.65
N ARG A 251 -11.45 -32.96 -25.91
CA ARG A 251 -11.69 -34.42 -25.82
C ARG A 251 -12.47 -34.77 -24.57
N GLU A 252 -13.76 -34.45 -24.57
CA GLU A 252 -14.69 -34.63 -23.44
C GLU A 252 -14.56 -36.00 -22.75
N ASP A 253 -14.60 -37.09 -23.53
CA ASP A 253 -14.65 -38.46 -23.00
C ASP A 253 -13.29 -38.89 -22.40
N ILE A 254 -12.19 -38.34 -22.91
CA ILE A 254 -10.85 -38.52 -22.32
C ILE A 254 -10.69 -37.63 -21.07
N VAL A 255 -11.26 -36.42 -21.03
CA VAL A 255 -11.24 -35.58 -19.82
C VAL A 255 -11.97 -36.29 -18.67
N ASP A 256 -13.15 -36.86 -18.93
CA ASP A 256 -13.90 -37.67 -17.98
C ASP A 256 -13.10 -38.92 -17.52
N LEU A 257 -12.50 -39.66 -18.46
CA LEU A 257 -11.64 -40.80 -18.14
C LEU A 257 -10.43 -40.41 -17.27
N LEU A 258 -9.67 -39.38 -17.65
CA LEU A 258 -8.48 -38.94 -16.90
C LEU A 258 -8.84 -38.48 -15.48
N LEU A 259 -9.95 -37.75 -15.31
CA LEU A 259 -10.43 -37.31 -14.00
C LEU A 259 -10.85 -38.50 -13.11
N LYS A 260 -11.57 -39.49 -13.67
CA LYS A 260 -11.93 -40.74 -12.98
C LYS A 260 -10.72 -41.55 -12.52
N TYR A 261 -9.63 -41.54 -13.30
CA TYR A 261 -8.36 -42.18 -12.94
C TYR A 261 -7.45 -41.32 -12.04
N GLY A 262 -7.93 -40.14 -11.56
CA GLY A 262 -7.26 -39.33 -10.53
C GLY A 262 -6.46 -38.12 -11.03
N ALA A 263 -6.62 -37.70 -12.29
CA ALA A 263 -5.86 -36.60 -12.85
C ALA A 263 -6.13 -35.28 -12.10
N HIS A 264 -5.08 -34.62 -11.62
CA HIS A 264 -5.20 -33.41 -10.82
C HIS A 264 -5.81 -32.25 -11.64
N PRO A 265 -7.03 -31.77 -11.32
CA PRO A 265 -7.70 -30.72 -12.10
C PRO A 265 -7.07 -29.32 -11.88
N ASN A 266 -6.23 -29.19 -10.86
CA ASN A 266 -5.46 -27.99 -10.51
C ASN A 266 -3.96 -28.12 -10.81
N ALA A 267 -3.54 -29.12 -11.60
CA ALA A 267 -2.17 -29.18 -12.13
C ALA A 267 -1.83 -27.88 -12.87
N LYS A 268 -0.57 -27.43 -12.79
CA LYS A 268 -0.10 -26.19 -13.42
C LYS A 268 0.97 -26.46 -14.45
N SER A 269 0.76 -25.96 -15.67
CA SER A 269 1.79 -25.89 -16.71
C SER A 269 2.52 -24.54 -16.67
N ASP A 270 3.41 -24.30 -17.64
CA ASP A 270 4.09 -23.01 -17.85
C ASP A 270 3.10 -21.83 -17.75
N GLY A 271 3.56 -20.72 -17.15
CA GLY A 271 2.72 -19.53 -16.91
C GLY A 271 1.67 -19.70 -15.80
N GLY A 272 1.64 -20.85 -15.11
CA GLY A 272 0.66 -21.15 -14.06
C GLY A 272 -0.71 -21.58 -14.59
N TRP A 273 -0.81 -21.90 -15.88
CA TRP A 273 -2.04 -22.35 -16.54
C TRP A 273 -2.53 -23.67 -15.94
N THR A 274 -3.83 -23.78 -15.70
CA THR A 274 -4.49 -25.02 -15.26
C THR A 274 -5.41 -25.54 -16.38
N PRO A 275 -5.85 -26.81 -16.33
CA PRO A 275 -6.84 -27.33 -17.28
C PRO A 275 -8.10 -26.46 -17.39
N LEU A 276 -8.53 -25.83 -16.28
CA LEU A 276 -9.66 -24.90 -16.27
C LEU A 276 -9.41 -23.63 -17.09
N HIS A 277 -8.18 -23.11 -17.13
CA HIS A 277 -7.82 -22.01 -18.02
C HIS A 277 -7.80 -22.45 -19.49
N ASN A 278 -7.22 -23.61 -19.80
CA ASN A 278 -7.21 -24.18 -21.16
C ASN A 278 -8.63 -24.41 -21.71
N ALA A 279 -9.59 -24.79 -20.86
CA ALA A 279 -11.00 -24.98 -21.27
C ALA A 279 -11.69 -23.69 -21.71
N LEU A 280 -11.19 -22.53 -21.26
CA LEU A 280 -11.74 -21.21 -21.52
C LEU A 280 -10.93 -20.44 -22.59
N GLU A 281 -9.70 -20.85 -22.86
CA GLU A 281 -8.84 -20.38 -23.97
C GLU A 281 -9.49 -20.59 -25.33
N ILE A 282 -10.25 -21.69 -25.50
CA ILE A 282 -10.83 -22.11 -26.78
C ILE A 282 -11.99 -21.18 -27.17
N GLU A 283 -11.70 -20.22 -28.05
CA GLU A 283 -12.72 -19.45 -28.76
C GLU A 283 -13.45 -20.35 -29.77
N SER A 284 -14.48 -21.05 -29.28
CA SER A 284 -15.44 -21.74 -30.14
C SER A 284 -16.86 -21.50 -29.61
N GLU A 285 -17.77 -21.18 -30.52
CA GLU A 285 -19.19 -20.89 -30.24
C GLU A 285 -19.99 -22.14 -29.79
N LYS A 286 -19.33 -23.29 -29.62
CA LYS A 286 -19.95 -24.60 -29.45
C LYS A 286 -20.01 -25.01 -27.99
N ARG A 287 -21.12 -25.66 -27.62
CA ARG A 287 -21.49 -26.05 -26.24
C ARG A 287 -20.46 -26.94 -25.51
N ALA A 288 -19.50 -27.54 -26.22
CA ALA A 288 -18.58 -28.53 -25.68
C ALA A 288 -17.69 -28.01 -24.54
N SER A 289 -17.14 -26.79 -24.67
CA SER A 289 -16.32 -26.16 -23.60
C SER A 289 -17.08 -26.04 -22.28
N ALA A 290 -18.41 -25.90 -22.32
CA ALA A 290 -19.25 -25.83 -21.11
C ALA A 290 -19.41 -27.19 -20.39
N LYS A 291 -19.31 -28.32 -21.11
CA LYS A 291 -19.30 -29.67 -20.48
C LYS A 291 -17.95 -29.90 -19.78
N ILE A 292 -16.84 -29.59 -20.46
CA ILE A 292 -15.49 -29.70 -19.89
C ILE A 292 -15.33 -28.80 -18.66
N LEU A 293 -15.81 -27.55 -18.72
CA LEU A 293 -15.87 -26.62 -17.59
C LEU A 293 -16.60 -27.22 -16.38
N ARG A 294 -17.78 -27.83 -16.59
CA ARG A 294 -18.56 -28.49 -15.54
C ARG A 294 -17.84 -29.70 -14.95
N MET A 295 -17.26 -30.56 -15.79
CA MET A 295 -16.53 -31.75 -15.33
C MET A 295 -15.29 -31.39 -14.51
N LEU A 296 -14.53 -30.35 -14.90
CA LEU A 296 -13.37 -29.90 -14.14
C LEU A 296 -13.78 -29.33 -12.78
N ILE A 297 -14.80 -28.47 -12.72
CA ILE A 297 -15.28 -27.88 -11.47
C ILE A 297 -15.90 -28.94 -10.55
N SER A 298 -16.66 -29.92 -11.07
CA SER A 298 -17.23 -30.99 -10.26
C SER A 298 -16.19 -31.93 -9.64
N HIS A 299 -14.98 -32.00 -10.22
CA HIS A 299 -13.83 -32.74 -9.66
C HIS A 299 -12.90 -31.84 -8.81
N GLY A 300 -13.29 -30.59 -8.52
CA GLY A 300 -12.57 -29.70 -7.61
C GLY A 300 -11.56 -28.75 -8.27
N ALA A 301 -11.70 -28.40 -9.55
CA ALA A 301 -10.95 -27.30 -10.14
C ALA A 301 -11.27 -25.95 -9.46
N ASP A 302 -10.26 -25.20 -9.05
CA ASP A 302 -10.42 -23.90 -8.38
C ASP A 302 -10.84 -22.80 -9.39
N PRO A 303 -12.08 -22.25 -9.30
CA PRO A 303 -12.55 -21.20 -10.20
C PRO A 303 -11.87 -19.84 -9.95
N ASN A 304 -11.11 -19.70 -8.86
CA ASN A 304 -10.33 -18.51 -8.50
C ASN A 304 -8.82 -18.66 -8.75
N ALA A 305 -8.38 -19.77 -9.35
CA ALA A 305 -6.97 -20.03 -9.62
C ALA A 305 -6.33 -18.88 -10.42
N LYS A 306 -5.04 -18.61 -10.21
CA LYS A 306 -4.31 -17.52 -10.86
C LYS A 306 -3.16 -18.00 -11.74
N LEU A 307 -3.08 -17.44 -12.94
CA LEU A 307 -1.88 -17.42 -13.78
C LEU A 307 -0.79 -16.50 -13.15
N LEU A 308 0.44 -16.59 -13.65
CA LEU A 308 1.54 -15.70 -13.23
C LEU A 308 1.27 -14.20 -13.47
N ASN A 309 0.42 -13.86 -14.43
CA ASN A 309 -0.03 -12.48 -14.69
C ASN A 309 -1.28 -12.07 -13.89
N GLY A 310 -1.65 -12.83 -12.86
CA GLY A 310 -2.77 -12.56 -11.96
C GLY A 310 -4.17 -12.84 -12.53
N MET A 311 -4.30 -13.13 -13.84
CA MET A 311 -5.59 -13.49 -14.45
C MET A 311 -6.15 -14.79 -13.86
N THR A 312 -7.49 -14.86 -13.78
CA THR A 312 -8.26 -16.02 -13.30
C THR A 312 -9.10 -16.63 -14.43
N PRO A 313 -9.74 -17.81 -14.26
CA PRO A 313 -10.66 -18.38 -15.23
C PRO A 313 -11.73 -17.37 -15.72
N LEU A 314 -12.26 -16.55 -14.81
CA LEU A 314 -13.25 -15.53 -15.13
C LEU A 314 -12.68 -14.40 -16.03
N HIS A 315 -11.40 -14.06 -15.92
CA HIS A 315 -10.75 -13.09 -16.83
C HIS A 315 -10.68 -13.63 -18.26
N ILE A 316 -10.32 -14.92 -18.43
CA ILE A 316 -10.25 -15.55 -19.77
C ILE A 316 -11.65 -15.69 -20.36
N ALA A 317 -12.61 -16.21 -19.60
CA ALA A 317 -14.00 -16.33 -20.07
C ALA A 317 -14.59 -14.98 -20.51
N ALA A 318 -14.25 -13.91 -19.79
CA ALA A 318 -14.72 -12.55 -20.10
C ALA A 318 -14.03 -11.93 -21.32
N GLN A 319 -12.72 -12.13 -21.49
CA GLN A 319 -11.96 -11.72 -22.67
C GLN A 319 -12.47 -12.44 -23.94
N ASN A 320 -12.66 -13.76 -23.85
CA ASN A 320 -13.00 -14.62 -24.99
C ASN A 320 -14.50 -14.64 -25.34
N GLY A 321 -15.35 -13.83 -24.69
CA GLY A 321 -16.77 -13.72 -25.05
C GLY A 321 -17.66 -14.89 -24.62
N ASN A 322 -17.19 -15.79 -23.76
CA ASN A 322 -17.93 -17.00 -23.38
C ASN A 322 -18.97 -16.72 -22.28
N ILE A 323 -20.13 -16.18 -22.67
CA ILE A 323 -21.25 -15.82 -21.77
C ILE A 323 -21.70 -16.99 -20.91
N LEU A 324 -21.75 -18.22 -21.45
CA LEU A 324 -22.17 -19.41 -20.71
C LEU A 324 -21.18 -19.80 -19.61
N ALA A 325 -19.87 -19.71 -19.91
CA ALA A 325 -18.85 -19.92 -18.90
C ALA A 325 -18.84 -18.82 -17.83
N VAL A 326 -19.03 -17.55 -18.21
CA VAL A 326 -19.16 -16.46 -17.22
C VAL A 326 -20.34 -16.69 -16.30
N LYS A 327 -21.54 -17.01 -16.82
CA LYS A 327 -22.71 -17.33 -15.97
C LYS A 327 -22.41 -18.48 -15.01
N TYR A 328 -21.92 -19.61 -15.51
CA TYR A 328 -21.63 -20.77 -14.69
C TYR A 328 -20.52 -20.52 -13.64
N LEU A 329 -19.52 -19.68 -13.94
CA LEU A 329 -18.51 -19.25 -12.96
C LEU A 329 -19.10 -18.30 -11.90
N LEU A 330 -19.99 -17.39 -12.28
CA LEU A 330 -20.68 -16.49 -11.33
C LEU A 330 -21.69 -17.22 -10.43
N GLU A 331 -22.19 -18.38 -10.86
CA GLU A 331 -23.02 -19.30 -10.07
C GLU A 331 -22.21 -20.09 -9.01
N GLN A 332 -20.87 -20.11 -9.06
CA GLN A 332 -20.05 -20.87 -8.11
C GLN A 332 -19.90 -20.16 -6.75
N PRO A 333 -20.03 -20.87 -5.61
CA PRO A 333 -19.82 -20.28 -4.30
C PRO A 333 -18.38 -19.80 -4.13
N GLY A 334 -18.20 -18.57 -3.63
CA GLY A 334 -16.89 -17.99 -3.36
C GLY A 334 -16.12 -17.50 -4.60
N ILE A 335 -16.77 -17.36 -5.76
CA ILE A 335 -16.18 -16.70 -6.95
C ILE A 335 -15.82 -15.24 -6.66
N LYS A 336 -14.58 -14.84 -6.98
CA LYS A 336 -14.05 -13.49 -6.75
C LYS A 336 -14.10 -12.66 -8.02
N SER A 337 -15.26 -12.06 -8.31
CA SER A 337 -15.52 -11.34 -9.56
C SER A 337 -14.75 -10.02 -9.74
N THR A 338 -14.24 -9.43 -8.66
CA THR A 338 -13.55 -8.11 -8.64
C THR A 338 -12.03 -8.21 -8.51
N VAL A 339 -11.43 -9.40 -8.71
CA VAL A 339 -9.97 -9.56 -8.76
C VAL A 339 -9.39 -8.72 -9.89
N ARG A 340 -8.31 -7.97 -9.62
CA ARG A 340 -7.48 -7.33 -10.64
C ARG A 340 -6.30 -8.23 -11.03
N ASP A 341 -5.97 -8.26 -12.32
CA ASP A 341 -4.76 -8.87 -12.87
C ASP A 341 -3.50 -7.98 -12.67
N SER A 342 -2.32 -8.44 -13.11
CA SER A 342 -1.06 -7.70 -12.98
C SER A 342 -1.01 -6.36 -13.75
N PHE A 343 -1.99 -6.08 -14.61
CA PHE A 343 -2.15 -4.80 -15.32
C PHE A 343 -3.21 -3.90 -14.65
N GLY A 344 -3.73 -4.31 -13.49
CA GLY A 344 -4.82 -3.66 -12.77
C GLY A 344 -6.21 -3.93 -13.35
N CYS A 345 -6.34 -4.77 -14.39
CA CYS A 345 -7.61 -4.98 -15.08
C CYS A 345 -8.45 -6.06 -14.38
N THR A 346 -9.74 -5.79 -14.17
CA THR A 346 -10.73 -6.78 -13.71
C THR A 346 -11.28 -7.62 -14.88
N PRO A 347 -12.04 -8.72 -14.64
CA PRO A 347 -12.76 -9.43 -15.69
C PRO A 347 -13.72 -8.51 -16.48
N PHE A 348 -14.34 -7.54 -15.79
CA PHE A 348 -15.18 -6.51 -16.41
C PHE A 348 -14.38 -5.65 -17.41
N LEU A 349 -13.22 -5.12 -17.00
CA LEU A 349 -12.32 -4.37 -17.89
C LEU A 349 -11.77 -5.24 -19.03
N ARG A 350 -11.55 -6.53 -18.81
CA ARG A 350 -11.13 -7.48 -19.88
C ARG A 350 -12.24 -7.69 -20.91
N ALA A 351 -13.51 -7.84 -20.49
CA ALA A 351 -14.65 -7.88 -21.42
C ALA A 351 -14.79 -6.56 -22.21
N ALA A 352 -14.63 -5.42 -21.54
CA ALA A 352 -14.71 -4.09 -22.17
C ALA A 352 -13.63 -3.90 -23.24
N LYS A 353 -12.36 -4.19 -22.92
CA LYS A 353 -11.24 -4.13 -23.89
C LYS A 353 -11.41 -5.03 -25.11
N ASN A 354 -12.14 -6.13 -24.96
CA ASN A 354 -12.45 -7.06 -26.06
C ASN A 354 -13.85 -6.82 -26.66
N LYS A 355 -14.47 -5.66 -26.38
CA LYS A 355 -15.77 -5.19 -26.90
C LYS A 355 -16.95 -6.16 -26.64
N ARG A 356 -16.83 -7.06 -25.65
CA ARG A 356 -17.82 -8.10 -25.31
C ARG A 356 -18.98 -7.53 -24.46
N LYS A 357 -19.77 -6.61 -25.03
CA LYS A 357 -20.79 -5.81 -24.30
C LYS A 357 -21.74 -6.63 -23.41
N ASP A 358 -22.19 -7.81 -23.86
CA ASP A 358 -23.07 -8.67 -23.06
C ASP A 358 -22.43 -9.15 -21.75
N ILE A 359 -21.12 -9.38 -21.77
CA ILE A 359 -20.35 -9.78 -20.58
C ILE A 359 -20.03 -8.56 -19.70
N VAL A 360 -19.78 -7.39 -20.29
CA VAL A 360 -19.66 -6.13 -19.53
C VAL A 360 -20.94 -5.89 -18.73
N ASN A 361 -22.10 -6.00 -19.38
CA ASN A 361 -23.41 -5.95 -18.71
C ASN A 361 -23.56 -7.04 -17.64
N LEU A 362 -23.24 -8.31 -17.97
CA LEU A 362 -23.36 -9.43 -17.02
C LEU A 362 -22.44 -9.31 -15.80
N LEU A 363 -21.27 -8.66 -15.92
CA LEU A 363 -20.33 -8.47 -14.81
C LEU A 363 -20.55 -7.18 -14.03
N ALA A 364 -21.36 -6.25 -14.54
CA ALA A 364 -21.53 -4.92 -13.96
C ALA A 364 -22.08 -4.99 -12.51
N PRO A 365 -21.50 -4.26 -11.54
CA PRO A 365 -21.90 -4.35 -10.12
C PRO A 365 -23.39 -4.07 -9.85
N PHE A 366 -23.99 -3.13 -10.60
CA PHE A 366 -25.42 -2.79 -10.45
C PHE A 366 -26.37 -3.94 -10.85
N ASN A 367 -25.94 -4.88 -11.69
CA ASN A 367 -26.73 -6.06 -12.04
C ASN A 367 -26.73 -7.15 -10.96
N HIS A 368 -26.00 -6.94 -9.85
CA HIS A 368 -25.78 -7.91 -8.79
C HIS A 368 -26.05 -7.37 -7.37
N PRO A 369 -27.25 -6.84 -7.08
CA PRO A 369 -27.60 -6.33 -5.75
C PRO A 369 -27.55 -7.41 -4.65
N GLU A 370 -27.67 -8.69 -4.99
CA GLU A 370 -27.51 -9.83 -4.06
C GLU A 370 -26.09 -9.97 -3.48
N ARG A 371 -25.10 -9.24 -4.02
CA ARG A 371 -23.74 -9.13 -3.46
C ARG A 371 -23.64 -8.02 -2.39
N LEU A 372 -24.70 -7.26 -2.14
CA LEU A 372 -24.79 -6.39 -0.97
C LEU A 372 -25.12 -7.22 0.27
N CYS A 373 -24.49 -6.91 1.40
CA CYS A 373 -24.95 -7.44 2.69
C CYS A 373 -26.30 -6.81 3.05
N ARG A 374 -27.10 -7.46 3.89
CA ARG A 374 -28.44 -7.01 4.27
C ARG A 374 -28.47 -5.55 4.76
N ASP A 375 -27.51 -5.18 5.61
CA ASP A 375 -27.39 -3.82 6.13
C ASP A 375 -27.01 -2.84 4.99
N GLY A 376 -26.17 -3.25 4.05
CA GLY A 376 -25.81 -2.43 2.88
C GLY A 376 -26.97 -2.19 1.91
N LEU A 377 -27.83 -3.20 1.72
CA LEU A 377 -29.08 -3.06 0.98
C LEU A 377 -30.07 -2.13 1.70
N GLY A 378 -30.20 -2.27 3.02
CA GLY A 378 -31.00 -1.37 3.86
C GLY A 378 -30.55 0.09 3.79
N ALA A 379 -29.23 0.33 3.84
CA ALA A 379 -28.66 1.66 3.65
C ALA A 379 -28.99 2.23 2.26
N CYS A 380 -28.83 1.45 1.17
CA CYS A 380 -29.18 1.92 -0.18
C CYS A 380 -30.67 2.29 -0.32
N HIS A 381 -31.58 1.66 0.42
CA HIS A 381 -33.00 2.05 0.44
C HIS A 381 -33.31 3.25 1.36
N GLY A 382 -32.56 3.43 2.45
CA GLY A 382 -32.80 4.50 3.43
C GLY A 382 -32.22 5.86 3.04
N PHE A 383 -31.10 5.89 2.32
CA PHE A 383 -30.50 7.12 1.80
C PHE A 383 -31.11 7.53 0.45
N ASN A 384 -31.41 8.81 0.29
CA ASN A 384 -31.90 9.39 -0.96
C ASN A 384 -30.79 10.16 -1.69
N ALA A 385 -30.59 9.85 -2.98
CA ALA A 385 -29.80 10.68 -3.87
C ALA A 385 -30.61 11.92 -4.27
N THR A 386 -29.93 13.00 -4.67
CA THR A 386 -30.60 14.16 -5.30
C THR A 386 -30.11 14.30 -6.74
N ILE A 387 -31.05 14.36 -7.68
CA ILE A 387 -30.78 14.54 -9.11
C ILE A 387 -31.42 15.86 -9.53
N VAL A 388 -30.66 16.73 -10.20
CA VAL A 388 -31.15 18.00 -10.74
C VAL A 388 -30.83 18.07 -12.23
N ASP A 389 -31.85 18.09 -13.07
CA ASP A 389 -31.72 18.44 -14.49
C ASP A 389 -31.85 19.96 -14.64
N PHE A 390 -30.78 20.60 -15.14
CA PHE A 390 -30.73 22.03 -15.46
C PHE A 390 -31.05 22.22 -16.94
N GLY A 391 -31.95 23.14 -17.29
CA GLY A 391 -32.35 23.33 -18.68
C GLY A 391 -33.63 24.14 -18.88
N ASN A 392 -34.12 24.16 -20.12
CA ASN A 392 -35.22 25.03 -20.57
C ASN A 392 -36.61 24.47 -20.20
N PHE A 393 -36.84 24.31 -18.90
CA PHE A 393 -38.09 23.78 -18.34
C PHE A 393 -39.03 24.91 -17.90
N ARG A 394 -40.33 24.78 -18.22
CA ARG A 394 -41.36 25.81 -17.95
C ARG A 394 -41.51 26.22 -16.47
N ASN A 395 -41.08 25.36 -15.55
CA ASN A 395 -41.24 25.54 -14.10
C ASN A 395 -39.88 25.65 -13.36
N GLY A 396 -38.79 25.90 -14.08
CA GLY A 396 -37.42 25.85 -13.52
C GLY A 396 -36.83 24.43 -13.47
N ASN A 397 -35.62 24.32 -12.89
CA ASN A 397 -34.83 23.08 -12.86
C ASN A 397 -35.62 21.91 -12.24
N ARG A 398 -35.54 20.73 -12.85
CA ARG A 398 -36.27 19.55 -12.35
C ARG A 398 -35.45 18.83 -11.29
N VAL A 399 -35.98 18.76 -10.07
CA VAL A 399 -35.37 18.04 -8.94
C VAL A 399 -36.08 16.70 -8.73
N GLN A 400 -35.31 15.62 -8.57
CA GLN A 400 -35.78 14.29 -8.19
C GLN A 400 -34.98 13.82 -6.96
N LYS A 401 -35.63 13.15 -6.00
CA LYS A 401 -34.97 12.58 -4.81
C LYS A 401 -35.24 11.07 -4.66
N PRO A 402 -34.79 10.21 -5.60
CA PRO A 402 -34.95 8.76 -5.50
C PRO A 402 -34.02 8.17 -4.43
N SER A 403 -34.30 6.95 -3.96
CA SER A 403 -33.35 6.23 -3.11
C SER A 403 -32.05 5.91 -3.85
N VAL A 404 -30.95 5.75 -3.12
CA VAL A 404 -29.65 5.34 -3.71
C VAL A 404 -29.77 3.97 -4.39
N PHE A 405 -30.64 3.08 -3.89
CA PHE A 405 -30.98 1.83 -4.55
C PHE A 405 -31.63 2.06 -5.92
N GLU A 406 -32.61 2.96 -6.00
CA GLU A 406 -33.32 3.27 -7.24
C GLU A 406 -32.43 3.90 -8.31
N LEU A 407 -31.52 4.79 -7.90
CA LEU A 407 -30.53 5.39 -8.79
C LEU A 407 -29.49 4.38 -9.28
N LEU A 408 -28.98 3.49 -8.42
CA LEU A 408 -27.82 2.65 -8.75
C LEU A 408 -28.17 1.24 -9.23
N TYR A 409 -29.15 0.57 -8.63
CA TYR A 409 -29.40 -0.88 -8.80
C TYR A 409 -30.78 -1.23 -9.39
N ASP A 410 -31.80 -0.39 -9.17
CA ASP A 410 -33.17 -0.69 -9.61
C ASP A 410 -33.36 -0.56 -11.12
N LYS A 411 -34.36 -1.27 -11.64
CA LYS A 411 -34.59 -1.53 -13.05
C LYS A 411 -35.96 -1.05 -13.50
N ASP A 412 -36.09 -0.70 -14.77
CA ASP A 412 -37.38 -0.33 -15.35
C ASP A 412 -38.35 -1.52 -15.21
N PRO A 413 -39.51 -1.37 -14.53
CA PRO A 413 -40.49 -2.44 -14.39
C PRO A 413 -41.01 -2.95 -15.74
N SER A 414 -40.99 -2.10 -16.76
CA SER A 414 -41.34 -2.40 -18.16
C SER A 414 -40.23 -3.17 -18.89
N ASN A 415 -38.97 -2.99 -18.49
CA ASN A 415 -37.81 -3.58 -19.16
C ASN A 415 -36.64 -3.86 -18.20
N LYS A 416 -36.56 -5.11 -17.74
CA LYS A 416 -35.51 -5.60 -16.80
C LYS A 416 -34.07 -5.59 -17.35
N LEU A 417 -33.86 -5.16 -18.60
CA LEU A 417 -32.53 -4.90 -19.18
C LEU A 417 -32.10 -3.43 -19.07
N LYS A 418 -33.02 -2.51 -18.73
CA LYS A 418 -32.75 -1.08 -18.54
C LYS A 418 -32.73 -0.70 -17.06
N PRO A 419 -31.88 0.26 -16.64
CA PRO A 419 -31.98 0.86 -15.32
C PRO A 419 -33.26 1.71 -15.19
N LYS A 420 -33.77 1.85 -13.97
CA LYS A 420 -34.96 2.68 -13.67
C LYS A 420 -34.71 4.17 -13.90
N HIS A 421 -33.55 4.65 -13.45
CA HIS A 421 -33.03 5.99 -13.77
C HIS A 421 -31.74 5.83 -14.58
N SER A 422 -31.62 6.50 -15.72
CA SER A 422 -30.34 6.65 -16.44
C SER A 422 -29.46 7.67 -15.70
N ILE A 423 -28.14 7.50 -15.69
CA ILE A 423 -27.20 8.47 -15.15
C ILE A 423 -27.17 9.72 -16.05
N LEU A 424 -27.01 9.55 -17.37
CA LEU A 424 -27.12 10.65 -18.33
C LEU A 424 -28.57 11.13 -18.47
N SER A 425 -28.78 12.39 -18.85
CA SER A 425 -30.13 12.92 -19.05
C SER A 425 -30.72 12.47 -20.38
N THR A 426 -31.93 11.92 -20.34
CA THR A 426 -32.66 11.44 -21.53
C THR A 426 -33.59 12.51 -22.12
N ASP A 427 -33.77 13.66 -21.45
CA ASP A 427 -34.60 14.76 -21.93
C ASP A 427 -33.76 15.78 -22.69
N LYS A 428 -34.13 16.04 -23.95
CA LYS A 428 -33.45 17.02 -24.83
C LYS A 428 -33.60 18.47 -24.38
N ALA A 429 -34.46 18.76 -23.40
CA ALA A 429 -34.57 20.07 -22.77
C ALA A 429 -33.59 20.29 -21.60
N ALA A 430 -32.86 19.25 -21.17
CA ALA A 430 -31.77 19.39 -20.20
C ALA A 430 -30.47 19.84 -20.91
N ASN A 431 -29.83 20.86 -20.37
CA ASN A 431 -28.49 21.31 -20.79
C ASN A 431 -27.40 20.47 -20.10
N PHE A 432 -27.57 20.19 -18.80
CA PHE A 432 -26.69 19.32 -18.02
C PHE A 432 -27.41 18.81 -16.77
N ARG A 433 -26.82 17.81 -16.11
CA ARG A 433 -27.33 17.19 -14.89
C ARG A 433 -26.34 17.27 -13.73
N TRP A 434 -26.87 17.47 -12.54
CA TRP A 434 -26.18 17.23 -11.27
C TRP A 434 -26.74 15.99 -10.59
N ILE A 435 -25.87 15.12 -10.10
CA ILE A 435 -26.20 14.02 -9.20
C ILE A 435 -25.42 14.21 -7.89
N HIS A 436 -26.13 14.18 -6.76
CA HIS A 436 -25.54 14.20 -5.43
C HIS A 436 -25.87 12.90 -4.68
N LEU A 437 -24.85 12.26 -4.09
CA LEU A 437 -25.03 11.11 -3.20
C LEU A 437 -24.70 11.53 -1.75
N PRO A 438 -25.55 11.17 -0.76
CA PRO A 438 -25.55 11.78 0.57
C PRO A 438 -24.49 11.27 1.56
N ALA A 439 -23.56 10.41 1.13
CA ALA A 439 -22.48 9.90 1.97
C ALA A 439 -21.25 9.53 1.13
N ASN A 440 -20.06 9.79 1.67
CA ASN A 440 -18.77 9.56 1.02
C ASN A 440 -18.42 8.07 0.91
N ASN A 441 -19.10 7.39 -0.03
CA ASN A 441 -19.05 5.95 -0.25
C ASN A 441 -18.48 5.62 -1.63
N VAL A 442 -17.21 5.17 -1.65
CA VAL A 442 -16.46 4.73 -2.83
C VAL A 442 -17.25 3.68 -3.62
N ALA A 443 -17.89 2.71 -2.97
CA ALA A 443 -18.62 1.65 -3.66
C ALA A 443 -19.90 2.16 -4.37
N TRP A 444 -20.51 3.26 -3.90
CA TRP A 444 -21.58 3.92 -4.65
C TRP A 444 -21.05 4.65 -5.88
N VAL A 445 -19.87 5.27 -5.79
CA VAL A 445 -19.19 5.93 -6.91
C VAL A 445 -18.72 4.91 -7.96
N GLU A 446 -18.08 3.81 -7.56
CA GLU A 446 -17.69 2.71 -8.45
C GLU A 446 -18.88 2.22 -9.28
N VAL A 447 -20.04 2.01 -8.64
CA VAL A 447 -21.27 1.55 -9.31
C VAL A 447 -21.82 2.62 -10.26
N LEU A 448 -21.85 3.89 -9.86
CA LEU A 448 -22.30 5.01 -10.69
C LEU A 448 -21.43 5.19 -11.93
N LEU A 449 -20.10 5.23 -11.77
CA LEU A 449 -19.14 5.35 -12.86
C LEU A 449 -19.21 4.14 -13.80
N THR A 450 -19.35 2.92 -13.25
CA THR A 450 -19.49 1.70 -14.08
C THR A 450 -20.78 1.73 -14.90
N LYS A 451 -21.87 2.26 -14.32
CA LYS A 451 -23.15 2.44 -15.01
C LYS A 451 -23.08 3.50 -16.09
N LEU A 452 -22.44 4.63 -15.82
CA LEU A 452 -22.17 5.68 -16.81
C LEU A 452 -21.39 5.11 -18.01
N PHE A 453 -20.30 4.38 -17.76
CA PHE A 453 -19.48 3.76 -18.81
C PHE A 453 -20.24 2.73 -19.67
N VAL A 454 -21.25 2.06 -19.09
CA VAL A 454 -22.18 1.18 -19.84
C VAL A 454 -23.20 1.98 -20.66
N GLU A 455 -23.77 3.06 -20.11
CA GLU A 455 -24.65 3.98 -20.83
C GLU A 455 -23.92 4.66 -22.00
N GLU A 456 -22.64 5.00 -21.83
CA GLU A 456 -21.69 5.52 -22.83
C GLU A 456 -21.13 4.43 -23.77
N ASN A 457 -21.89 3.35 -23.95
CA ASN A 457 -21.65 2.30 -24.93
C ASN A 457 -20.32 1.52 -24.80
N VAL A 458 -19.64 1.58 -23.66
CA VAL A 458 -18.34 0.91 -23.43
C VAL A 458 -17.28 1.41 -24.44
N SER A 459 -17.28 2.73 -24.69
CA SER A 459 -16.43 3.40 -25.68
C SER A 459 -15.03 3.72 -25.11
N ASP A 460 -14.99 4.53 -24.05
CA ASP A 460 -13.76 5.13 -23.51
C ASP A 460 -13.24 4.39 -22.26
N ILE A 461 -12.48 3.33 -22.51
CA ILE A 461 -11.88 2.49 -21.46
C ILE A 461 -10.76 3.22 -20.70
N GLU A 462 -10.07 4.17 -21.34
CA GLU A 462 -8.92 4.86 -20.73
C GLU A 462 -9.37 5.97 -19.78
N SER A 463 -10.44 6.70 -20.13
CA SER A 463 -11.05 7.66 -19.20
C SER A 463 -11.81 6.95 -18.08
N PHE A 464 -12.54 5.86 -18.36
CA PHE A 464 -13.14 5.03 -17.29
C PHE A 464 -12.06 4.49 -16.33
N ARG A 465 -10.93 4.01 -16.84
CA ARG A 465 -9.79 3.60 -16.01
C ARG A 465 -9.26 4.77 -15.18
N SER A 466 -9.08 5.94 -15.78
CA SER A 466 -8.58 7.13 -15.08
C SER A 466 -9.51 7.57 -13.94
N LEU A 467 -10.83 7.35 -14.10
CA LEU A 467 -11.83 7.56 -13.06
C LEU A 467 -11.80 6.45 -11.99
N GLU A 468 -11.62 5.18 -12.34
CA GLU A 468 -11.44 4.08 -11.38
C GLU A 468 -10.13 4.24 -10.57
N ASP A 469 -9.04 4.66 -11.23
CA ASP A 469 -7.75 4.93 -10.59
C ASP A 469 -7.82 6.21 -9.71
N SER A 470 -8.72 7.17 -9.97
CA SER A 470 -8.97 8.32 -9.07
C SER A 470 -9.37 7.90 -7.64
N LEU A 471 -10.07 6.76 -7.52
CA LEU A 471 -10.50 6.19 -6.23
C LEU A 471 -9.35 5.50 -5.46
N SER A 472 -8.18 5.34 -6.08
CA SER A 472 -6.99 4.77 -5.44
C SER A 472 -6.20 5.79 -4.60
N TYR A 473 -6.41 7.10 -4.81
CA TYR A 473 -5.71 8.19 -4.12
C TYR A 473 -6.28 8.46 -2.71
N GLN A 474 -6.30 7.42 -1.89
CA GLN A 474 -6.82 7.44 -0.51
C GLN A 474 -5.72 7.16 0.51
N HIS A 475 -5.77 7.83 1.66
CA HIS A 475 -5.02 7.44 2.84
C HIS A 475 -5.71 6.28 3.56
N ARG A 476 -4.90 5.38 4.12
CA ARG A 476 -5.37 4.25 4.95
C ARG A 476 -4.43 4.10 6.15
N GLY A 477 -4.90 4.47 7.33
CA GLY A 477 -4.27 4.14 8.62
C GLY A 477 -4.98 2.96 9.29
N GLN A 478 -4.84 2.86 10.62
CA GLN A 478 -5.35 1.73 11.41
C GLN A 478 -6.78 1.93 11.94
N LYS A 479 -7.23 3.18 12.11
CA LYS A 479 -8.56 3.56 12.64
C LYS A 479 -9.53 3.85 11.49
N ILE A 480 -10.83 3.66 11.67
CA ILE A 480 -11.80 3.86 10.56
C ILE A 480 -11.82 5.33 10.09
N HIS A 481 -11.68 6.30 11.01
CA HIS A 481 -11.56 7.73 10.69
C HIS A 481 -10.26 8.12 9.96
N SER A 482 -9.28 7.22 9.85
CA SER A 482 -8.04 7.43 9.11
C SER A 482 -8.17 7.17 7.60
N HIS A 483 -9.37 6.80 7.13
CA HIS A 483 -9.70 6.59 5.72
C HIS A 483 -10.29 7.86 5.13
N PHE A 484 -9.55 8.52 4.24
CA PHE A 484 -9.94 9.76 3.57
C PHE A 484 -9.26 9.85 2.18
N MET A 485 -9.83 10.60 1.24
CA MET A 485 -9.17 10.89 -0.04
C MET A 485 -8.03 11.90 0.16
N ARG A 486 -7.01 11.89 -0.68
CA ARG A 486 -6.01 12.98 -0.68
C ARG A 486 -6.65 14.29 -1.12
N SER A 487 -6.19 15.42 -0.59
CA SER A 487 -6.59 16.76 -1.02
C SER A 487 -5.89 17.08 -2.35
N PHE A 488 -6.57 16.99 -3.50
CA PHE A 488 -6.03 17.36 -4.82
C PHE A 488 -7.13 17.59 -5.87
N CYS A 489 -6.77 18.16 -7.01
CA CYS A 489 -7.59 18.19 -8.22
C CYS A 489 -6.79 17.67 -9.41
N GLN A 490 -7.43 16.93 -10.32
CA GLN A 490 -6.79 16.44 -11.54
C GLN A 490 -7.78 16.35 -12.71
N SER A 491 -7.30 16.61 -13.92
CA SER A 491 -8.03 16.36 -15.17
C SER A 491 -7.57 15.08 -15.86
N ALA A 492 -8.49 14.42 -16.56
CA ALA A 492 -8.24 13.27 -17.42
C ALA A 492 -8.85 13.55 -18.81
N PRO A 493 -8.14 13.25 -19.91
CA PRO A 493 -8.70 13.39 -21.25
C PRO A 493 -9.80 12.36 -21.49
N ARG A 494 -10.72 12.68 -22.40
CA ARG A 494 -11.75 11.77 -22.90
C ARG A 494 -11.47 11.42 -24.36
N GLY A 495 -11.68 10.16 -24.71
CA GLY A 495 -11.51 9.61 -26.05
C GLY A 495 -12.61 10.06 -27.01
N SER A 496 -12.28 10.13 -28.30
CA SER A 496 -13.20 10.46 -29.39
C SER A 496 -14.02 9.24 -29.81
N GLU A 497 -15.34 9.37 -29.93
CA GLU A 497 -16.26 8.31 -30.43
C GLU A 497 -16.03 7.87 -31.90
N LYS A 498 -14.94 8.30 -32.55
CA LYS A 498 -14.71 8.13 -34.00
C LYS A 498 -13.46 7.35 -34.38
N ASP A 499 -12.68 6.86 -33.43
CA ASP A 499 -11.52 6.00 -33.70
C ASP A 499 -11.97 4.53 -33.92
N GLY A 500 -12.77 4.36 -34.99
CA GLY A 500 -13.49 3.13 -35.34
C GLY A 500 -12.81 2.26 -36.40
N GLU A 501 -11.61 2.61 -36.87
CA GLU A 501 -10.93 1.88 -37.95
C GLU A 501 -9.69 1.11 -37.49
N ILE A 502 -9.79 -0.22 -37.63
CA ILE A 502 -8.75 -1.20 -37.99
C ILE A 502 -7.29 -0.88 -37.59
N LEU A 503 -6.83 -1.52 -36.51
CA LEU A 503 -5.43 -1.96 -36.39
C LEU A 503 -5.39 -3.49 -36.28
N PRO A 504 -4.61 -4.20 -37.10
CA PRO A 504 -4.55 -5.66 -37.07
C PRO A 504 -3.73 -6.16 -35.87
N VAL A 505 -4.19 -7.25 -35.26
CA VAL A 505 -3.45 -7.94 -34.19
C VAL A 505 -2.19 -8.57 -34.77
N SER A 506 -1.03 -8.14 -34.31
CA SER A 506 0.24 -8.85 -34.50
C SER A 506 0.92 -9.06 -33.14
N SER A 507 1.56 -10.22 -32.96
CA SER A 507 1.96 -10.72 -31.65
C SER A 507 3.45 -11.06 -31.57
N SER A 508 4.19 -10.34 -30.74
CA SER A 508 5.51 -10.76 -30.24
C SER A 508 5.80 -10.12 -28.87
N PRO A 509 6.14 -10.90 -27.84
CA PRO A 509 6.54 -10.37 -26.54
C PRO A 509 8.02 -9.96 -26.54
N GLY A 510 8.30 -8.68 -26.38
CA GLY A 510 9.65 -8.18 -26.09
C GLY A 510 10.00 -8.31 -24.61
N SER A 511 11.24 -8.71 -24.31
CA SER A 511 11.73 -8.91 -22.94
C SER A 511 11.76 -7.60 -22.11
N PRO A 512 11.47 -7.64 -20.80
CA PRO A 512 11.65 -6.47 -19.94
C PRO A 512 13.14 -6.18 -19.72
N ALA A 513 13.59 -4.98 -20.12
CA ALA A 513 14.94 -4.51 -19.84
C ALA A 513 15.02 -3.99 -18.38
N VAL A 514 15.93 -4.56 -17.59
CA VAL A 514 16.26 -4.04 -16.25
C VAL A 514 17.18 -2.83 -16.40
N LEU A 515 16.75 -1.68 -15.88
CA LEU A 515 17.59 -0.49 -15.74
C LEU A 515 18.00 -0.32 -14.27
N LEU A 516 19.22 -0.74 -13.95
CA LEU A 516 19.91 -0.38 -12.72
C LEU A 516 20.71 0.92 -12.96
N ASN A 517 20.66 1.84 -11.99
CA ASN A 517 21.45 3.07 -11.99
C ASN A 517 22.67 2.90 -11.07
N GLU A 518 23.87 2.87 -11.64
CA GLU A 518 25.12 3.10 -10.89
C GLU A 518 26.07 4.05 -11.65
N ARG A 519 27.13 4.51 -10.98
CA ARG A 519 27.87 5.74 -11.34
C ARG A 519 29.20 5.49 -12.07
N GLN A 520 29.58 6.51 -12.84
CA GLN A 520 30.93 6.93 -13.30
C GLN A 520 32.13 6.14 -12.71
N HIS A 521 33.10 5.63 -13.48
CA HIS A 521 34.18 6.47 -14.04
C HIS A 521 35.10 5.75 -15.09
N VAL A 522 35.54 6.52 -16.10
CA VAL A 522 36.84 6.51 -16.83
C VAL A 522 37.65 5.20 -16.98
N ILE A 523 37.77 4.72 -18.23
CA ILE A 523 39.02 4.17 -18.83
C ILE A 523 39.10 4.63 -20.31
N PRO A 524 40.26 5.06 -20.83
CA PRO A 524 40.43 5.46 -22.25
C PRO A 524 41.16 4.42 -23.14
N SER A 525 41.20 4.72 -24.45
CA SER A 525 42.20 4.32 -25.46
C SER A 525 41.96 3.09 -26.37
N ASN A 526 42.71 3.11 -27.48
CA ASN A 526 43.06 2.02 -28.41
C ASN A 526 41.96 1.43 -29.30
N GLY A 527 41.60 2.24 -30.30
CA GLY A 527 40.88 1.80 -31.49
C GLY A 527 41.67 0.89 -32.44
N SER A 528 40.99 0.54 -33.54
CA SER A 528 41.57 -0.12 -34.71
C SER A 528 40.84 0.39 -35.96
N GLN A 529 41.57 1.14 -36.77
CA GLN A 529 41.21 1.60 -38.12
C GLN A 529 42.14 0.87 -39.13
N PRO A 530 41.99 1.00 -40.47
CA PRO A 530 40.81 1.39 -41.27
C PRO A 530 40.63 0.59 -42.59
N GLN A 531 39.48 0.79 -43.26
CA GLN A 531 39.36 0.88 -44.76
C GLN A 531 39.71 -0.37 -45.63
N PRO A 532 39.54 -0.32 -46.98
CA PRO A 532 38.87 0.69 -47.81
C PRO A 532 37.68 0.21 -48.67
N CYS A 533 36.87 1.20 -49.06
CA CYS A 533 36.30 1.53 -50.38
C CYS A 533 36.58 0.58 -51.58
N ARG A 534 35.75 0.53 -52.65
CA ARG A 534 35.51 1.69 -53.56
C ARG A 534 34.39 1.46 -54.62
N ASP A 535 33.94 2.58 -55.20
CA ASP A 535 33.48 2.82 -56.60
C ASP A 535 32.34 1.97 -57.24
N SER A 536 31.33 2.50 -57.94
CA SER A 536 30.95 3.86 -58.37
C SER A 536 29.74 3.80 -59.35
N ASN A 537 29.19 4.98 -59.70
CA ASN A 537 28.68 5.36 -61.03
C ASN A 537 27.48 4.64 -61.72
N LYS A 538 26.33 5.36 -61.66
CA LYS A 538 25.67 6.09 -62.80
C LYS A 538 24.80 5.38 -63.87
N ILE A 539 23.81 6.19 -64.31
CA ILE A 539 23.18 6.32 -65.65
C ILE A 539 21.99 5.40 -66.02
N ASP A 540 20.80 5.97 -65.82
CA ASP A 540 19.71 6.27 -66.76
C ASP A 540 18.97 5.20 -67.63
N THR A 541 17.71 5.58 -67.94
CA THR A 541 16.81 5.09 -69.02
C THR A 541 16.21 3.69 -68.85
N LYS A 542 15.02 3.34 -69.37
CA LYS A 542 13.82 4.01 -69.95
C LYS A 542 12.68 2.94 -69.94
N ASP A 543 11.41 3.10 -70.33
CA ASP A 543 10.61 4.10 -71.08
C ASP A 543 9.13 3.95 -70.60
N SER A 544 8.29 5.01 -70.57
CA SER A 544 7.20 5.32 -71.54
C SER A 544 5.94 4.40 -71.52
N ASN A 545 4.71 4.83 -71.85
CA ASN A 545 4.25 6.12 -72.42
C ASN A 545 2.73 6.42 -72.25
N THR A 546 2.35 7.62 -72.71
CA THR A 546 1.06 8.10 -73.27
C THR A 546 -0.07 8.71 -72.41
N LYS A 547 -0.15 10.06 -72.56
CA LYS A 547 -1.32 10.90 -72.93
C LYS A 547 -2.32 11.39 -71.85
N VAL A 548 -2.93 12.60 -71.92
CA VAL A 548 -2.48 13.98 -72.34
C VAL A 548 -3.62 15.04 -72.21
N ARG A 549 -3.28 16.31 -71.86
CA ARG A 549 -4.05 17.60 -72.02
C ARG A 549 -5.30 17.88 -71.11
N PRO A 550 -5.77 19.15 -70.95
CA PRO A 550 -5.01 20.40 -70.70
C PRO A 550 -5.75 21.51 -69.85
N ILE A 551 -5.17 22.73 -69.81
CA ILE A 551 -5.79 24.06 -69.47
C ILE A 551 -6.11 24.27 -67.96
N LYS A 552 -5.85 25.39 -67.28
CA LYS A 552 -5.03 26.63 -67.35
C LYS A 552 -5.65 27.56 -66.29
N TYR A 553 -4.86 28.39 -65.60
CA TYR A 553 -5.06 29.86 -65.58
C TYR A 553 -3.80 30.54 -64.99
N ASP A 554 -3.45 31.71 -65.52
CA ASP A 554 -2.25 32.48 -65.16
C ASP A 554 -2.57 33.58 -64.12
N GLY A 555 -1.58 34.03 -63.33
CA GLY A 555 -1.77 35.04 -62.28
C GLY A 555 -0.60 36.00 -62.00
N LYS A 556 0.66 35.53 -62.14
CA LYS A 556 1.93 36.31 -62.13
C LYS A 556 2.27 37.15 -60.84
N PRO A 557 3.53 37.60 -60.67
CA PRO A 557 4.13 37.73 -59.33
C PRO A 557 4.69 39.13 -59.00
N HIS A 558 5.29 39.30 -57.81
CA HIS A 558 6.68 39.80 -57.76
C HIS A 558 7.47 39.36 -56.50
N MET A 559 8.76 39.11 -56.69
CA MET A 559 9.85 39.02 -55.70
C MET A 559 10.76 40.28 -55.92
N ARG A 560 11.74 40.68 -55.09
CA ARG A 560 12.61 39.97 -54.12
C ARG A 560 13.45 40.95 -53.26
N GLU A 561 13.82 40.59 -52.01
CA GLU A 561 15.10 40.97 -51.31
C GLU A 561 15.42 42.50 -51.07
N LYS A 562 16.37 42.98 -50.24
CA LYS A 562 17.40 42.39 -49.34
C LYS A 562 17.88 43.39 -48.25
N GLY A 563 18.25 42.90 -47.06
CA GLY A 563 19.12 43.58 -46.07
C GLY A 563 18.55 44.80 -45.29
N SER A 564 19.17 45.31 -44.22
CA SER A 564 20.22 44.77 -43.33
C SER A 564 20.26 45.54 -41.98
N LYS A 565 20.81 44.92 -40.91
CA LYS A 565 21.15 45.55 -39.59
C LYS A 565 22.37 46.51 -39.74
N PRO A 566 22.83 47.34 -38.75
CA PRO A 566 22.64 47.21 -37.28
C PRO A 566 22.75 48.48 -36.37
N LYS A 567 22.83 48.23 -35.04
CA LYS A 567 23.50 49.00 -33.94
C LYS A 567 22.84 50.25 -33.31
N GLY A 568 22.66 50.15 -31.99
CA GLY A 568 22.60 51.21 -30.97
C GLY A 568 23.13 50.64 -29.64
N LYS A 569 23.63 51.46 -28.68
CA LYS A 569 24.36 50.97 -27.48
C LYS A 569 24.12 51.81 -26.20
N SER A 570 24.42 51.16 -25.06
CA SER A 570 24.67 51.75 -23.71
C SER A 570 23.42 52.15 -22.90
N ARG A 571 23.48 52.26 -21.55
CA ARG A 571 24.63 52.21 -20.61
C ARG A 571 24.26 51.50 -19.28
N LEU A 572 25.22 51.34 -18.36
CA LEU A 572 25.11 50.52 -17.14
C LEU A 572 24.79 51.32 -15.86
N SER A 573 24.28 50.64 -14.84
CA SER A 573 24.73 50.79 -13.44
C SER A 573 24.59 49.48 -12.64
N ARG A 574 25.18 49.47 -11.44
CA ARG A 574 25.41 48.38 -10.48
C ARG A 574 24.33 48.41 -9.35
N ASP A 575 24.27 47.55 -8.32
CA ASP A 575 25.21 46.54 -7.75
C ASP A 575 24.45 45.33 -7.13
N ASN A 576 25.12 44.46 -6.37
CA ASN A 576 24.58 43.23 -5.74
C ASN A 576 23.60 43.48 -4.57
N GLU A 577 22.76 42.49 -4.23
CA GLU A 577 22.86 41.78 -2.94
C GLU A 577 22.09 40.45 -2.88
N ILE A 578 22.25 39.69 -1.78
CA ILE A 578 21.88 38.27 -1.65
C ILE A 578 20.68 38.11 -0.70
N THR A 579 19.66 37.37 -1.11
CA THR A 579 18.67 36.75 -0.20
C THR A 579 18.36 35.32 -0.63
N SER A 580 18.42 34.39 0.32
CA SER A 580 18.18 32.96 0.11
C SER A 580 16.68 32.65 0.04
N LYS A 581 16.25 31.95 -1.02
CA LYS A 581 14.95 31.27 -1.04
C LYS A 581 15.13 29.81 -0.66
N ILE A 582 14.35 29.35 0.31
CA ILE A 582 14.27 27.92 0.64
C ILE A 582 13.48 27.22 -0.46
N GLU A 583 14.12 26.29 -1.17
CA GLU A 583 13.44 25.44 -2.14
C GLU A 583 12.71 24.29 -1.43
N THR A 584 11.39 24.22 -1.58
CA THR A 584 10.60 23.04 -1.26
C THR A 584 10.38 22.18 -2.51
N TYR A 585 10.48 20.86 -2.35
CA TYR A 585 10.51 19.91 -3.47
C TYR A 585 9.16 19.78 -4.20
N HIS A 586 9.11 20.19 -5.47
CA HIS A 586 8.03 19.81 -6.39
C HIS A 586 8.39 18.53 -7.18
N PRO A 587 7.64 17.42 -7.05
CA PRO A 587 7.81 16.26 -7.91
C PRO A 587 7.20 16.52 -9.30
N ARG A 588 7.98 17.09 -10.23
CA ARG A 588 7.56 17.25 -11.63
C ARG A 588 7.45 15.90 -12.34
N SER A 589 6.23 15.49 -12.70
CA SER A 589 5.99 14.43 -13.66
C SER A 589 6.33 14.88 -15.09
N SER A 590 6.57 13.91 -15.98
CA SER A 590 7.24 14.12 -17.27
C SER A 590 6.31 14.25 -18.47
N GLY A 591 6.82 14.88 -19.55
CA GLY A 591 6.40 14.53 -20.92
C GLY A 591 5.52 15.51 -21.69
N VAL A 592 5.97 16.74 -21.94
CA VAL A 592 5.36 17.60 -22.97
C VAL A 592 5.77 17.10 -24.37
N ALA A 593 4.93 16.30 -25.01
CA ALA A 593 5.04 15.97 -26.43
C ALA A 593 4.49 17.12 -27.31
N ALA A 594 4.94 17.19 -28.56
CA ALA A 594 4.70 18.35 -29.43
C ALA A 594 3.23 18.48 -29.89
N LYS A 595 2.76 19.73 -30.04
CA LYS A 595 1.43 20.06 -30.56
C LYS A 595 1.29 19.66 -32.05
N VAL A 596 0.34 18.78 -32.33
CA VAL A 596 -0.33 18.67 -33.65
C VAL A 596 -1.81 18.90 -33.42
N GLY A 597 -2.47 19.63 -34.33
CA GLY A 597 -3.85 20.08 -34.15
C GLY A 597 -4.85 18.92 -34.15
N SER A 598 -5.60 18.76 -33.07
CA SER A 598 -6.81 17.93 -33.00
C SER A 598 -7.97 18.74 -32.42
N GLN A 599 -9.21 18.32 -32.73
CA GLN A 599 -10.44 18.93 -32.22
C GLN A 599 -10.45 18.96 -30.67
N PRO A 600 -11.11 19.94 -30.03
CA PRO A 600 -11.14 20.05 -28.57
C PRO A 600 -11.77 18.82 -27.93
N LYS A 601 -10.93 17.98 -27.32
CA LYS A 601 -11.38 16.83 -26.52
C LYS A 601 -12.10 17.33 -25.27
N SER A 602 -13.22 16.71 -24.92
CA SER A 602 -13.79 16.88 -23.60
C SER A 602 -12.85 16.29 -22.54
N THR A 603 -12.90 16.86 -21.35
CA THR A 603 -12.12 16.46 -20.18
C THR A 603 -13.08 15.99 -19.10
N ASN A 604 -12.64 15.01 -18.33
CA ASN A 604 -13.21 14.72 -17.03
C ASN A 604 -12.31 15.40 -15.98
N ILE A 605 -12.89 16.02 -14.95
CA ILE A 605 -12.16 16.65 -13.84
C ILE A 605 -12.62 15.99 -12.55
N TYR A 606 -11.71 15.66 -11.65
CA TYR A 606 -12.06 15.20 -10.31
C TYR A 606 -11.30 15.97 -9.24
N THR A 607 -12.01 16.26 -8.15
CA THR A 607 -11.58 17.17 -7.10
C THR A 607 -11.96 16.60 -5.74
N PHE A 608 -10.99 16.53 -4.84
CA PHE A 608 -11.15 16.11 -3.46
C PHE A 608 -10.62 17.23 -2.56
N MET A 609 -11.48 17.82 -1.72
CA MET A 609 -11.13 18.99 -0.92
C MET A 609 -11.76 18.89 0.48
N PRO A 610 -11.00 19.13 1.57
CA PRO A 610 -11.57 19.13 2.90
C PRO A 610 -12.45 20.38 3.13
N TYR A 611 -13.47 20.26 3.99
CA TYR A 611 -14.24 21.40 4.48
C TYR A 611 -14.64 21.24 5.94
N ILE A 612 -14.86 22.37 6.61
CA ILE A 612 -15.27 22.46 8.01
C ILE A 612 -16.77 22.74 8.06
N HIS A 613 -17.47 22.10 8.99
CA HIS A 613 -18.87 22.39 9.33
C HIS A 613 -19.13 22.15 10.82
N PHE A 614 -20.30 22.55 11.29
CA PHE A 614 -20.79 22.19 12.62
C PHE A 614 -21.65 20.92 12.56
N GLU A 615 -21.57 20.08 13.59
CA GLU A 615 -22.53 19.01 13.93
C GLU A 615 -22.90 19.20 15.40
N SER A 616 -24.06 18.70 15.85
CA SER A 616 -24.42 18.81 17.27
C SER A 616 -23.80 17.68 18.12
N HIS A 617 -23.47 17.96 19.37
CA HIS A 617 -22.76 17.02 20.25
C HIS A 617 -23.54 15.71 20.42
N HIS A 618 -24.87 15.78 20.61
CA HIS A 618 -25.72 14.59 20.66
C HIS A 618 -25.58 13.72 19.39
N ARG A 619 -25.60 14.34 18.21
CA ARG A 619 -25.47 13.65 16.91
C ARG A 619 -24.08 13.04 16.73
N GLN A 620 -23.01 13.72 17.15
CA GLN A 620 -21.66 13.14 17.15
C GLN A 620 -21.56 11.94 18.09
N LEU A 621 -22.17 12.01 19.27
CA LEU A 621 -22.11 10.94 20.26
C LEU A 621 -22.84 9.68 19.78
N GLU A 622 -24.03 9.81 19.19
CA GLU A 622 -24.76 8.67 18.61
C GLU A 622 -24.03 8.04 17.41
N ARG A 623 -23.41 8.86 16.57
CA ARG A 623 -22.50 8.41 15.51
C ARG A 623 -21.31 7.63 16.08
N GLN A 624 -20.65 8.13 17.13
CA GLN A 624 -19.49 7.48 17.76
C GLN A 624 -19.88 6.16 18.47
N LYS A 625 -21.06 6.12 19.11
CA LYS A 625 -21.69 4.91 19.65
C LYS A 625 -21.96 3.89 18.53
N ALA A 626 -22.51 4.31 17.40
CA ALA A 626 -22.78 3.44 16.25
C ALA A 626 -21.50 2.84 15.64
N ILE A 627 -20.43 3.64 15.50
CA ILE A 627 -19.10 3.15 15.10
C ILE A 627 -18.60 2.11 16.10
N SER A 628 -18.61 2.43 17.40
CA SER A 628 -18.13 1.55 18.46
C SER A 628 -18.90 0.22 18.52
N ARG A 629 -20.23 0.25 18.35
CA ARG A 629 -21.08 -0.95 18.26
C ARG A 629 -20.76 -1.80 17.02
N ALA A 630 -20.49 -1.16 15.88
CA ALA A 630 -20.13 -1.87 14.66
C ALA A 630 -18.69 -2.45 14.70
N GLU A 631 -17.77 -1.82 15.45
CA GLU A 631 -16.44 -2.37 15.74
C GLU A 631 -16.50 -3.60 16.67
N THR A 632 -17.31 -3.59 17.74
CA THR A 632 -17.45 -4.75 18.62
C THR A 632 -18.13 -5.93 17.91
N LEU A 633 -19.17 -5.67 17.11
CA LEU A 633 -19.85 -6.68 16.28
C LEU A 633 -18.92 -7.33 15.23
N ARG A 634 -17.84 -6.66 14.81
CA ARG A 634 -16.80 -7.24 13.94
C ARG A 634 -15.88 -8.22 14.68
N SER A 635 -15.75 -8.10 16.00
CA SER A 635 -14.90 -8.95 16.83
C SER A 635 -15.62 -10.21 17.33
N SER A 636 -16.92 -10.11 17.65
CA SER A 636 -17.75 -11.26 18.03
C SER A 636 -18.22 -12.05 16.82
N HIS A 637 -18.14 -13.39 16.86
CA HIS A 637 -18.80 -14.22 15.85
C HIS A 637 -20.33 -14.02 15.87
N PHE A 638 -20.89 -13.89 14.67
CA PHE A 638 -22.17 -13.25 14.35
C PHE A 638 -23.39 -13.84 15.09
N LYS A 639 -24.01 -13.06 16.00
CA LYS A 639 -25.39 -13.34 16.46
C LYS A 639 -26.39 -12.82 15.41
N ASN A 640 -26.93 -13.74 14.60
CA ASN A 640 -27.97 -13.45 13.61
C ASN A 640 -29.28 -12.99 14.28
N GLY A 641 -29.45 -11.67 14.50
CA GLY A 641 -30.70 -11.13 15.04
C GLY A 641 -30.78 -9.60 15.13
N GLU A 642 -29.72 -8.94 15.59
CA GLU A 642 -29.73 -7.51 15.90
C GLU A 642 -29.82 -6.63 14.64
N ARG A 643 -31.02 -6.08 14.41
CA ARG A 643 -31.25 -5.04 13.40
C ARG A 643 -30.62 -3.72 13.88
N ALA A 644 -29.88 -3.05 13.02
CA ALA A 644 -29.42 -1.68 13.27
C ALA A 644 -30.60 -0.72 13.41
N GLY A 645 -30.47 0.31 14.26
CA GLY A 645 -31.55 1.26 14.53
C GLY A 645 -31.83 2.24 13.38
N THR A 646 -30.80 2.61 12.61
CA THR A 646 -30.88 3.65 11.56
C THR A 646 -30.16 3.21 10.29
N PHE A 647 -30.49 3.85 9.16
CA PHE A 647 -29.80 3.63 7.89
C PHE A 647 -28.32 4.09 7.93
N ASP A 648 -27.98 5.10 8.74
CA ASP A 648 -26.59 5.51 8.96
C ASP A 648 -25.78 4.40 9.68
N GLU A 649 -26.35 3.77 10.70
CA GLU A 649 -25.74 2.63 11.39
C GLU A 649 -25.63 1.40 10.45
N MET A 650 -26.65 1.15 9.64
CA MET A 650 -26.61 0.11 8.60
C MET A 650 -25.47 0.34 7.61
N LEU A 651 -25.22 1.59 7.19
CA LEU A 651 -24.13 1.94 6.27
C LEU A 651 -22.74 1.67 6.89
N ILE A 652 -22.56 2.00 8.17
CA ILE A 652 -21.31 1.73 8.91
C ILE A 652 -21.10 0.22 9.12
N ARG A 653 -22.15 -0.53 9.49
CA ARG A 653 -22.09 -1.99 9.63
C ARG A 653 -21.84 -2.68 8.28
N ALA A 654 -22.45 -2.19 7.19
CA ALA A 654 -22.21 -2.67 5.84
C ALA A 654 -20.77 -2.46 5.38
N HIS A 655 -20.18 -1.31 5.75
CA HIS A 655 -18.77 -1.02 5.53
C HIS A 655 -17.85 -1.97 6.30
N LEU A 656 -18.01 -2.08 7.63
CA LEU A 656 -17.11 -2.87 8.49
C LEU A 656 -17.26 -4.40 8.36
N SER A 657 -18.42 -4.87 7.87
CA SER A 657 -18.64 -6.30 7.55
C SER A 657 -17.94 -6.77 6.27
N LYS A 658 -17.49 -5.85 5.40
CA LYS A 658 -16.72 -6.17 4.19
C LYS A 658 -15.24 -5.82 4.39
N SER A 659 -14.35 -6.66 3.87
CA SER A 659 -12.88 -6.47 3.96
C SER A 659 -12.34 -5.27 3.15
N ASN A 660 -13.20 -4.53 2.46
CA ASN A 660 -12.83 -3.53 1.47
C ASN A 660 -13.31 -2.16 1.94
N VAL A 661 -12.37 -1.26 2.25
CA VAL A 661 -12.65 0.10 2.71
C VAL A 661 -13.42 0.86 1.63
N SER A 662 -14.71 1.07 1.90
CA SER A 662 -15.70 1.61 0.96
C SER A 662 -16.36 2.92 1.40
N LEU A 663 -16.26 3.31 2.67
CA LEU A 663 -16.89 4.48 3.27
C LEU A 663 -15.79 5.28 3.98
N HIS A 664 -15.73 6.58 3.75
CA HIS A 664 -14.90 7.48 4.55
C HIS A 664 -15.84 8.18 5.56
N PRO A 665 -15.81 7.82 6.85
CA PRO A 665 -16.70 8.41 7.84
C PRO A 665 -16.29 9.86 8.13
N ARG A 666 -17.24 10.64 8.63
CA ARG A 666 -17.01 12.01 9.09
C ARG A 666 -16.03 12.05 10.26
N ARG A 667 -15.34 13.18 10.48
CA ARG A 667 -14.25 13.30 11.47
C ARG A 667 -14.45 14.52 12.35
N THR A 668 -14.09 14.44 13.63
CA THR A 668 -13.85 15.64 14.46
C THR A 668 -12.59 16.37 13.98
N LEU A 669 -12.34 17.57 14.50
CA LEU A 669 -11.11 18.31 14.22
C LEU A 669 -9.84 17.48 14.56
N ASP A 670 -9.73 16.94 15.77
CA ASP A 670 -8.61 16.07 16.17
C ASP A 670 -8.51 14.79 15.34
N GLN A 671 -9.62 14.11 15.02
CA GLN A 671 -9.63 12.92 14.15
C GLN A 671 -9.13 13.22 12.73
N SER A 672 -9.20 14.47 12.28
CA SER A 672 -8.71 14.90 10.97
C SER A 672 -7.21 15.19 10.94
N PHE A 673 -6.56 15.32 12.10
CA PHE A 673 -5.13 15.64 12.24
C PHE A 673 -4.34 14.45 12.83
N TYR A 674 -4.84 13.84 13.92
CA TYR A 674 -4.21 12.76 14.66
C TYR A 674 -4.65 11.35 14.21
N HIS A 675 -4.62 11.12 12.90
CA HIS A 675 -5.06 9.94 12.15
C HIS A 675 -4.84 8.53 12.75
N ASN A 676 -3.86 8.34 13.63
CA ASN A 676 -3.49 7.03 14.20
C ASN A 676 -3.64 6.96 15.75
N ILE A 677 -4.13 8.02 16.39
CA ILE A 677 -4.28 8.12 17.84
C ILE A 677 -5.78 8.01 18.19
N ASP A 678 -6.12 7.54 19.40
CA ASP A 678 -7.51 7.56 19.87
C ASP A 678 -7.80 8.92 20.53
N THR A 679 -8.48 9.82 19.80
CA THR A 679 -8.71 11.21 20.21
C THR A 679 -9.96 11.42 21.08
N LYS A 680 -10.66 10.34 21.49
CA LYS A 680 -12.00 10.41 22.13
C LYS A 680 -12.13 11.39 23.30
N SER A 681 -11.08 11.62 24.09
CA SER A 681 -11.09 12.59 25.18
C SER A 681 -10.95 14.04 24.71
N ARG A 682 -10.22 14.29 23.62
CA ARG A 682 -10.09 15.61 22.98
C ARG A 682 -11.31 15.94 22.11
N ASP A 683 -11.87 14.93 21.45
CA ASP A 683 -13.11 14.99 20.66
C ASP A 683 -14.33 15.57 21.43
N GLN A 684 -14.24 15.67 22.76
CA GLN A 684 -15.29 16.10 23.68
C GLN A 684 -15.02 17.48 24.35
N ASP A 685 -13.83 18.08 24.19
CA ASP A 685 -13.45 19.32 24.90
C ASP A 685 -12.98 20.45 23.96
N GLN A 686 -13.55 20.50 22.76
CA GLN A 686 -13.25 21.57 21.79
C GLN A 686 -13.55 22.97 22.36
N VAL A 687 -12.78 23.98 21.95
CA VAL A 687 -12.99 25.39 22.34
C VAL A 687 -14.41 25.86 22.00
N VAL A 688 -14.94 25.49 20.83
CA VAL A 688 -16.32 25.79 20.41
C VAL A 688 -17.36 25.20 21.38
N TYR A 689 -17.13 23.97 21.84
CA TYR A 689 -18.03 23.27 22.76
C TYR A 689 -18.02 23.95 24.13
N ARG A 690 -16.83 24.25 24.67
CA ARG A 690 -16.65 25.01 25.92
C ARG A 690 -17.29 26.41 25.84
N TYR A 691 -17.15 27.11 24.72
CA TYR A 691 -17.79 28.42 24.50
C TYR A 691 -19.32 28.32 24.54
N GLN A 692 -19.91 27.33 23.87
CA GLN A 692 -21.38 27.21 23.81
C GLN A 692 -21.98 26.74 25.15
N LEU A 693 -21.27 25.91 25.92
CA LEU A 693 -21.65 25.62 27.31
C LEU A 693 -21.60 26.85 28.21
N LYS A 694 -20.54 27.68 28.11
CA LYS A 694 -20.43 28.96 28.84
C LYS A 694 -21.58 29.93 28.48
N SER A 695 -22.05 29.93 27.23
CA SER A 695 -23.17 30.76 26.76
C SER A 695 -24.54 30.22 27.21
N SER A 696 -24.77 28.91 27.11
CA SER A 696 -26.07 28.26 27.43
C SER A 696 -26.42 28.31 28.93
N ALA A 697 -25.45 28.59 29.80
CA ALA A 697 -25.67 28.89 31.22
C ALA A 697 -26.58 30.10 31.49
N SER A 698 -26.98 30.85 30.45
CA SER A 698 -27.95 31.95 30.50
C SER A 698 -29.43 31.53 30.48
N GLY A 699 -29.76 30.26 30.17
CA GLY A 699 -31.09 29.70 30.45
C GLY A 699 -31.77 28.87 29.34
N ASP A 700 -31.28 28.90 28.10
CA ASP A 700 -31.84 28.12 26.99
C ASP A 700 -31.21 26.72 26.87
N GLU A 701 -32.04 25.69 26.70
CA GLU A 701 -31.63 24.27 26.58
C GLU A 701 -31.13 23.94 25.16
N VAL A 702 -29.94 24.44 24.81
CA VAL A 702 -29.33 24.28 23.47
C VAL A 702 -28.36 23.08 23.42
N ASP A 703 -28.56 22.15 22.47
CA ASP A 703 -27.59 21.07 22.16
C ASP A 703 -26.30 21.68 21.59
N PRO A 704 -25.17 21.65 22.32
CA PRO A 704 -23.95 22.37 21.93
C PRO A 704 -23.34 21.80 20.65
N LYS A 705 -22.83 22.70 19.81
CA LYS A 705 -22.23 22.35 18.52
C LYS A 705 -20.73 22.05 18.67
N ILE A 706 -20.22 21.19 17.81
CA ILE A 706 -18.80 20.88 17.67
C ILE A 706 -18.35 21.09 16.22
N LEU A 707 -17.05 21.18 16.00
CA LEU A 707 -16.44 21.23 14.67
C LEU A 707 -16.14 19.84 14.11
N MET A 708 -16.53 19.67 12.86
CA MET A 708 -16.39 18.44 12.08
C MET A 708 -15.74 18.73 10.72
N VAL A 709 -14.87 17.84 10.28
CA VAL A 709 -14.00 17.99 9.10
C VAL A 709 -14.25 16.87 8.11
N ASP A 710 -14.93 17.24 7.03
CA ASP A 710 -15.37 16.34 5.96
C ASP A 710 -14.64 16.63 4.66
N GLN A 711 -15.06 15.96 3.59
CA GLN A 711 -14.52 16.16 2.26
C GLN A 711 -15.63 16.32 1.23
N LEU A 712 -15.51 17.35 0.40
CA LEU A 712 -16.16 17.42 -0.89
C LEU A 712 -15.41 16.48 -1.84
N TRP A 713 -16.11 15.52 -2.40
CA TRP A 713 -15.67 14.80 -3.59
C TRP A 713 -16.53 15.23 -4.77
N MET A 714 -15.90 15.48 -5.91
CA MET A 714 -16.58 16.02 -7.08
C MET A 714 -15.96 15.45 -8.35
N TRP A 715 -16.81 14.99 -9.28
CA TRP A 715 -16.42 14.58 -10.62
C TRP A 715 -17.26 15.37 -11.63
N ILE A 716 -16.60 16.17 -12.45
CA ILE A 716 -17.18 16.81 -13.64
C ILE A 716 -16.88 15.86 -14.81
N LEU A 717 -17.91 15.27 -15.40
CA LEU A 717 -17.81 14.13 -16.31
C LEU A 717 -18.16 14.57 -17.73
N GLY A 718 -17.26 15.33 -18.35
CA GLY A 718 -17.51 16.04 -19.59
C GLY A 718 -18.26 17.35 -19.31
N LYS A 719 -19.24 17.66 -20.16
CA LYS A 719 -19.94 18.96 -20.14
C LYS A 719 -21.34 18.88 -19.52
N ASP A 720 -21.87 17.66 -19.46
CA ASP A 720 -23.31 17.40 -19.35
C ASP A 720 -23.67 16.74 -18.01
N LEU A 721 -22.67 16.37 -17.20
CA LEU A 721 -22.83 15.68 -15.92
C LEU A 721 -21.81 16.17 -14.88
N ILE A 722 -22.30 16.48 -13.68
CA ILE A 722 -21.49 16.66 -12.47
C ILE A 722 -22.02 15.76 -11.36
N VAL A 723 -21.13 15.01 -10.72
CA VAL A 723 -21.42 14.11 -9.60
C VAL A 723 -20.72 14.67 -8.37
N THR A 724 -21.45 14.89 -7.27
CA THR A 724 -20.85 15.30 -5.99
C THR A 724 -21.21 14.35 -4.86
N LEU A 725 -20.26 14.16 -3.95
CA LEU A 725 -20.46 13.49 -2.69
C LEU A 725 -19.91 14.41 -1.60
N PHE A 726 -20.78 14.71 -0.66
CA PHE A 726 -20.42 15.28 0.63
C PHE A 726 -21.48 14.76 1.62
N PRO A 727 -21.08 14.33 2.82
CA PRO A 727 -21.95 13.58 3.71
C PRO A 727 -23.03 14.45 4.37
N GLN A 728 -24.26 13.94 4.44
CA GLN A 728 -25.35 14.56 5.22
C GLN A 728 -25.16 14.40 6.74
N SER A 729 -25.78 15.29 7.53
CA SER A 729 -25.80 15.25 9.01
C SER A 729 -26.37 13.93 9.56
N TRP A 730 -26.00 13.54 10.79
CA TRP A 730 -26.37 12.20 11.31
C TRP A 730 -27.86 12.18 11.62
N GLN A 731 -28.60 11.21 11.08
CA GLN A 731 -30.07 11.21 11.09
C GLN A 731 -30.67 12.57 10.67
N GLN A 732 -30.18 13.14 9.55
CA GLN A 732 -30.41 14.53 9.15
C GLN A 732 -31.86 15.03 9.44
N PRO A 733 -32.04 16.04 10.31
CA PRO A 733 -33.36 16.57 10.62
C PRO A 733 -33.94 17.34 9.44
N LYS A 734 -35.28 17.43 9.41
CA LYS A 734 -35.99 18.20 8.39
C LYS A 734 -35.65 19.69 8.55
N ASN A 735 -35.19 20.31 7.48
CA ASN A 735 -34.73 21.70 7.44
C ASN A 735 -33.53 21.97 8.38
N ASP A 736 -32.56 21.05 8.46
CA ASP A 736 -31.30 21.28 9.18
C ASP A 736 -30.58 22.52 8.61
N PRO A 737 -30.44 23.63 9.37
CA PRO A 737 -29.76 24.82 8.88
C PRO A 737 -28.29 24.53 8.56
N LEU A 738 -27.68 23.48 9.13
CA LEU A 738 -26.30 23.08 8.87
C LEU A 738 -26.12 22.28 7.57
N ASN A 739 -27.20 21.92 6.86
CA ASN A 739 -27.08 21.15 5.63
C ASN A 739 -26.37 21.94 4.51
N VAL A 740 -25.27 21.36 4.02
CA VAL A 740 -24.51 21.86 2.87
C VAL A 740 -25.29 21.68 1.55
N LEU A 741 -26.15 20.67 1.44
CA LEU A 741 -26.94 20.45 0.22
C LEU A 741 -28.02 21.50 0.04
N ASP A 742 -28.85 21.73 1.06
CA ASP A 742 -29.92 22.74 0.98
C ASP A 742 -29.30 24.15 0.85
N SER A 743 -28.19 24.43 1.53
CA SER A 743 -27.36 25.62 1.33
C SER A 743 -26.96 25.87 -0.13
N VAL A 744 -26.55 24.81 -0.85
CA VAL A 744 -26.16 24.90 -2.26
C VAL A 744 -27.40 25.12 -3.13
N ILE A 745 -28.53 24.49 -2.80
CA ILE A 745 -29.82 24.65 -3.49
C ILE A 745 -30.36 26.09 -3.31
N GLU A 746 -30.20 26.71 -2.14
CA GLU A 746 -30.48 28.14 -1.90
C GLU A 746 -29.58 29.03 -2.78
N ASP A 747 -28.28 28.77 -2.79
CA ASP A 747 -27.29 29.51 -3.59
C ASP A 747 -27.53 29.41 -5.11
N ILE A 748 -28.09 28.29 -5.58
CA ILE A 748 -28.48 28.05 -6.98
C ILE A 748 -29.79 28.77 -7.34
N ASN A 749 -30.76 28.80 -6.43
CA ASN A 749 -32.07 29.44 -6.65
C ASN A 749 -32.09 30.94 -6.28
N SER A 750 -30.95 31.48 -5.85
CA SER A 750 -30.82 32.89 -5.43
C SER A 750 -31.01 33.86 -6.59
N LYS A 751 -32.09 34.64 -6.55
CA LYS A 751 -32.43 35.69 -7.55
C LYS A 751 -31.39 36.81 -7.69
N ILE A 752 -30.37 36.83 -6.84
CA ILE A 752 -29.29 37.83 -6.81
C ILE A 752 -28.10 37.38 -7.66
N ARG A 753 -28.00 36.09 -8.00
CA ARG A 753 -26.92 35.53 -8.82
C ARG A 753 -27.36 35.32 -10.27
N GLU A 754 -26.37 35.23 -11.16
CA GLU A 754 -26.59 34.77 -12.53
C GLU A 754 -27.11 33.32 -12.52
N PRO A 755 -28.03 32.94 -13.43
CA PRO A 755 -28.52 31.57 -13.51
C PRO A 755 -27.40 30.61 -13.91
N VAL A 756 -27.40 29.41 -13.33
CA VAL A 756 -26.35 28.41 -13.50
C VAL A 756 -26.33 27.87 -14.94
N ALA A 757 -25.37 28.33 -15.74
CA ALA A 757 -25.31 28.08 -17.18
C ALA A 757 -24.57 26.78 -17.57
N SER A 758 -23.67 26.27 -16.72
CA SER A 758 -22.87 25.07 -17.01
C SER A 758 -22.50 24.26 -15.74
N VAL A 759 -22.02 23.03 -15.95
CA VAL A 759 -21.41 22.20 -14.90
C VAL A 759 -20.26 22.90 -14.18
N TYR A 760 -19.50 23.75 -14.88
CA TYR A 760 -18.38 24.48 -14.30
C TYR A 760 -18.86 25.61 -13.39
N ASP A 761 -19.93 26.32 -13.76
CA ASP A 761 -20.56 27.33 -12.91
C ASP A 761 -21.13 26.70 -11.64
N LEU A 762 -21.78 25.55 -11.76
CA LEU A 762 -22.27 24.78 -10.60
C LEU A 762 -21.12 24.32 -9.70
N SER A 763 -20.05 23.80 -10.28
CA SER A 763 -18.86 23.35 -9.53
C SER A 763 -18.20 24.49 -8.75
N MET A 764 -18.11 25.69 -9.33
CA MET A 764 -17.64 26.90 -8.63
C MET A 764 -18.59 27.32 -7.49
N ILE A 765 -19.92 27.19 -7.64
CA ILE A 765 -20.89 27.46 -6.55
C ILE A 765 -20.72 26.46 -5.40
N ILE A 766 -20.59 25.16 -5.71
CA ILE A 766 -20.42 24.10 -4.69
C ILE A 766 -19.10 24.28 -3.94
N THR A 767 -17.98 24.46 -4.65
CA THR A 767 -16.66 24.71 -4.05
C THR A 767 -16.68 26.00 -3.23
N LYS A 768 -17.26 27.10 -3.75
CA LYS A 768 -17.40 28.36 -2.99
C LYS A 768 -18.20 28.17 -1.70
N ARG A 769 -19.27 27.37 -1.70
CA ARG A 769 -19.99 27.09 -0.45
C ARG A 769 -19.10 26.30 0.51
N CYS A 770 -18.41 25.26 0.04
CA CYS A 770 -17.52 24.46 0.87
C CYS A 770 -16.35 25.25 1.51
N THR A 771 -15.80 26.26 0.83
CA THR A 771 -14.79 27.17 1.41
C THR A 771 -15.39 28.27 2.30
N SER A 772 -16.70 28.56 2.17
CA SER A 772 -17.39 29.66 2.85
C SER A 772 -18.32 29.24 3.99
N ILE A 773 -18.51 27.94 4.29
CA ILE A 773 -19.33 27.47 5.43
C ILE A 773 -18.87 28.07 6.76
N PHE A 774 -17.57 28.35 6.87
CA PHE A 774 -16.87 28.82 8.07
C PHE A 774 -17.43 30.12 8.69
N ASN A 775 -18.01 31.02 7.88
CA ASN A 775 -18.64 32.26 8.33
C ASN A 775 -19.92 32.54 7.53
N ARG A 776 -21.10 32.31 8.13
CA ARG A 776 -22.39 32.64 7.51
C ARG A 776 -22.76 34.11 7.66
N TYR A 777 -22.51 34.90 6.62
CA TYR A 777 -23.10 36.24 6.50
C TYR A 777 -24.54 36.15 5.95
N GLY A 778 -25.50 35.89 6.83
CA GLY A 778 -26.92 35.90 6.50
C GLY A 778 -27.83 35.39 7.64
N THR A 779 -28.97 36.04 7.84
CA THR A 779 -30.05 35.69 8.78
C THR A 779 -29.63 35.43 10.24
N GLY A 780 -29.33 36.52 10.97
CA GLY A 780 -29.64 36.70 12.40
C GLY A 780 -28.83 35.93 13.45
N ASP A 781 -28.32 34.74 13.14
CA ASP A 781 -27.60 33.90 14.10
C ASP A 781 -26.11 34.28 14.22
N ASN A 782 -25.75 35.03 15.26
CA ASN A 782 -24.37 35.11 15.75
C ASN A 782 -23.82 33.71 16.15
N ASN A 783 -24.74 32.75 16.37
CA ASN A 783 -24.50 31.37 16.81
C ASN A 783 -23.71 30.46 15.83
N TYR A 784 -23.14 31.01 14.75
CA TYR A 784 -22.36 30.28 13.72
C TYR A 784 -21.11 31.03 13.20
N GLN A 785 -20.66 32.10 13.86
CA GLN A 785 -19.43 32.80 13.50
C GLN A 785 -18.24 32.16 14.25
N PHE A 786 -17.34 31.47 13.53
CA PHE A 786 -16.27 30.70 14.17
C PHE A 786 -15.24 31.59 14.87
N LEU A 787 -14.77 32.64 14.18
CA LEU A 787 -13.64 33.46 14.63
C LEU A 787 -13.99 34.14 15.96
N ASP A 788 -15.19 34.70 16.07
CA ASP A 788 -15.76 35.36 17.25
C ASP A 788 -15.79 34.45 18.49
N MET A 789 -16.05 33.14 18.33
CA MET A 789 -15.98 32.17 19.44
C MET A 789 -14.55 31.97 19.97
N PHE A 790 -13.55 32.03 19.08
CA PHE A 790 -12.15 31.94 19.44
C PHE A 790 -11.61 33.26 20.00
N GLU A 791 -11.94 34.42 19.41
CA GLU A 791 -11.58 35.72 19.97
C GLU A 791 -12.19 35.94 21.37
N SER A 792 -13.45 35.53 21.58
CA SER A 792 -14.09 35.57 22.90
C SER A 792 -13.45 34.60 23.90
N SER A 793 -13.04 33.40 23.47
CA SER A 793 -12.33 32.43 24.32
C SER A 793 -10.93 32.93 24.70
N ILE A 794 -10.19 33.54 23.76
CA ILE A 794 -8.90 34.20 24.01
C ILE A 794 -9.10 35.38 24.97
N GLY A 795 -10.17 36.16 24.83
CA GLY A 795 -10.54 37.22 25.78
C GLY A 795 -10.74 36.69 27.20
N SER A 796 -11.59 35.67 27.37
CA SER A 796 -11.84 35.01 28.67
C SER A 796 -10.56 34.46 29.34
N VAL A 797 -9.63 33.96 28.52
CA VAL A 797 -8.32 33.46 28.94
C VAL A 797 -7.37 34.62 29.31
N THR A 798 -7.40 35.72 28.56
CA THR A 798 -6.65 36.97 28.86
C THR A 798 -7.13 37.60 30.18
N ASP A 799 -8.42 37.60 30.46
CA ASP A 799 -8.96 38.10 31.73
C ASP A 799 -8.50 37.24 32.92
N ARG A 800 -8.45 35.91 32.75
CA ARG A 800 -7.92 34.99 33.78
C ARG A 800 -6.42 35.15 34.00
N GLU A 801 -5.63 35.32 32.94
CA GLU A 801 -4.21 35.71 33.04
C GLU A 801 -4.06 36.98 33.89
N ASN A 802 -4.82 38.03 33.56
CA ASN A 802 -4.79 39.31 34.28
C ASN A 802 -5.19 39.18 35.76
N ILE A 803 -6.04 38.23 36.13
CA ILE A 803 -6.40 37.94 37.54
C ILE A 803 -5.24 37.23 38.24
N LEU A 804 -4.69 36.16 37.64
CA LEU A 804 -3.57 35.41 38.21
C LEU A 804 -2.32 36.28 38.41
N PHE A 805 -1.98 37.15 37.44
CA PHE A 805 -0.88 38.10 37.60
C PHE A 805 -1.12 39.13 38.71
N LYS A 806 -2.36 39.58 38.95
CA LYS A 806 -2.67 40.49 40.08
C LYS A 806 -2.48 39.79 41.42
N GLU A 807 -2.94 38.55 41.55
CA GLU A 807 -2.73 37.74 42.75
C GLU A 807 -1.25 37.41 42.96
N PHE A 808 -0.54 36.94 41.92
CA PHE A 808 0.90 36.68 41.98
C PHE A 808 1.70 37.91 42.41
N ASN A 809 1.42 39.10 41.86
CA ASN A 809 2.11 40.32 42.27
C ASN A 809 1.86 40.67 43.75
N MET A 810 0.63 40.51 44.23
CA MET A 810 0.29 40.72 45.65
C MET A 810 1.03 39.72 46.57
N VAL A 811 1.00 38.44 46.22
CA VAL A 811 1.62 37.35 46.98
C VAL A 811 3.15 37.45 46.94
N SER A 812 3.75 37.77 45.79
CA SER A 812 5.18 38.01 45.63
C SER A 812 5.66 39.23 46.44
N ALA A 813 4.86 40.30 46.51
CA ALA A 813 5.15 41.45 47.38
C ALA A 813 5.14 41.06 48.87
N GLN A 814 4.16 40.28 49.32
CA GLN A 814 4.10 39.75 50.69
C GLN A 814 5.30 38.84 51.01
N ALA A 815 5.60 37.88 50.13
CA ALA A 815 6.75 36.99 50.25
C ALA A 815 8.08 37.77 50.30
N SER A 816 8.23 38.79 49.45
CA SER A 816 9.40 39.66 49.39
C SER A 816 9.55 40.51 50.67
N ALA A 817 8.45 41.03 51.22
CA ALA A 817 8.46 41.76 52.49
C ALA A 817 8.84 40.85 53.66
N TRP A 818 8.25 39.64 53.74
CA TRP A 818 8.55 38.65 54.76
C TRP A 818 10.01 38.16 54.70
N LEU A 819 10.56 37.96 53.51
CA LEU A 819 11.98 37.65 53.29
C LEU A 819 12.92 38.82 53.65
N ARG A 820 12.51 40.08 53.43
CA ARG A 820 13.30 41.27 53.81
C ARG A 820 13.33 41.48 55.32
N ASN A 821 12.18 41.45 55.99
CA ASN A 821 12.09 41.69 57.43
C ASN A 821 12.85 40.61 58.22
N ASN A 822 12.68 39.34 57.85
CA ASN A 822 13.38 38.22 58.48
C ASN A 822 14.86 38.05 58.07
N ARG A 823 15.39 38.91 57.17
CA ARG A 823 16.85 39.06 56.98
C ARG A 823 17.49 39.96 58.05
N GLN A 824 16.73 40.80 58.74
CA GLN A 824 17.28 41.74 59.74
C GLN A 824 17.34 41.17 61.16
N SER A 825 16.46 40.22 61.51
CA SER A 825 16.42 39.58 62.84
C SER A 825 17.71 38.84 63.22
N SER A 826 18.57 38.49 62.26
CA SER A 826 19.90 37.90 62.52
C SER A 826 21.06 38.92 62.59
N ARG A 827 20.78 40.24 62.61
CA ARG A 827 21.78 41.30 62.87
C ARG A 827 21.50 42.13 64.11
N LEU A 828 20.25 42.15 64.59
CA LEU A 828 19.79 43.06 65.65
C LEU A 828 19.88 42.46 67.06
N SER A 829 21.07 41.95 67.42
CA SER A 829 21.39 41.46 68.77
C SER A 829 22.75 41.97 69.27
N ARG A 830 23.10 43.22 68.91
CA ARG A 830 24.30 43.91 69.41
C ARG A 830 23.96 45.40 69.59
N TYR A 831 24.11 45.88 70.82
CA TYR A 831 23.91 47.26 71.30
C TYR A 831 22.48 47.82 71.30
N LEU A 832 21.89 47.82 72.51
CA LEU A 832 21.27 49.02 73.11
C LEU A 832 22.42 49.85 73.77
N PRO A 833 22.30 51.16 74.08
CA PRO A 833 21.07 51.85 74.51
C PRO A 833 20.83 53.26 73.90
N GLY A 834 19.75 53.93 74.34
CA GLY A 834 19.62 55.41 74.28
C GLY A 834 18.26 55.94 73.82
N HIS A 835 17.64 56.81 74.65
CA HIS A 835 16.64 57.79 74.21
C HIS A 835 17.32 58.89 73.33
N THR A 836 16.66 59.67 72.48
CA THR A 836 15.47 60.52 72.74
C THR A 836 14.50 60.70 71.56
N ARG A 837 13.45 61.49 71.80
CA ARG A 837 12.40 62.01 70.90
C ARG A 837 13.01 62.88 69.76
N ASP A 838 12.32 63.27 68.67
CA ASP A 838 10.94 63.81 68.55
C ASP A 838 10.20 63.51 67.21
N THR A 839 8.93 63.91 67.14
CA THR A 839 8.01 63.85 65.98
C THR A 839 8.42 64.82 64.85
N HIS A 840 8.04 64.68 63.57
CA HIS A 840 6.79 64.21 62.92
C HIS A 840 7.09 63.43 61.60
N ASN A 841 6.17 62.86 60.80
CA ASN A 841 4.69 62.83 60.80
C ASN A 841 4.14 61.55 60.12
N ARG A 842 2.82 61.28 60.22
CA ARG A 842 2.08 60.29 59.41
C ARG A 842 0.56 60.61 59.33
N PRO A 843 -0.12 60.39 58.18
CA PRO A 843 -1.56 60.11 58.15
C PRO A 843 -1.84 58.64 58.52
N GLN A 844 -3.02 58.35 59.08
CA GLN A 844 -3.40 57.05 59.62
C GLN A 844 -4.06 56.13 58.57
N ARG A 845 -3.91 54.81 58.72
CA ARG A 845 -5.05 53.88 58.87
C ARG A 845 -4.64 52.45 59.24
N PHE A 846 -5.53 51.80 60.01
CA PHE A 846 -5.55 50.37 60.38
C PHE A 846 -4.26 49.78 60.97
N GLU A 847 -4.06 50.06 62.25
CA GLU A 847 -3.50 49.07 63.17
C GLU A 847 -4.63 48.12 63.60
N ASN A 848 -4.47 46.83 63.34
CA ASN A 848 -5.12 45.77 64.12
C ASN A 848 -4.03 45.13 64.99
N GLU A 849 -4.38 44.73 66.21
CA GLU A 849 -3.43 44.18 67.17
C GLU A 849 -2.86 42.83 66.69
N ILE A 850 -1.53 42.74 66.59
CA ILE A 850 -0.83 41.46 66.37
C ILE A 850 -0.35 40.95 67.73
N GLN A 851 -1.12 40.02 68.29
CA GLN A 851 -0.79 39.29 69.51
C GLN A 851 0.40 38.34 69.25
N TRP A 852 1.37 38.31 70.16
CA TRP A 852 2.71 37.73 69.94
C TRP A 852 2.80 36.19 70.07
N GLU A 853 1.81 35.45 69.56
CA GLU A 853 1.72 33.98 69.76
C GLU A 853 1.99 33.12 68.51
N GLU A 854 1.94 33.68 67.29
CA GLU A 854 2.15 32.91 66.05
C GLU A 854 3.62 32.78 65.63
N ILE A 855 4.34 31.82 66.23
CA ILE A 855 5.66 31.36 65.76
C ILE A 855 5.57 30.02 64.99
N HIS A 856 4.39 29.39 64.94
CA HIS A 856 4.22 28.01 64.44
C HIS A 856 3.29 27.79 63.24
N HIS A 857 2.64 28.82 62.70
CA HIS A 857 1.90 28.70 61.43
C HIS A 857 2.72 29.17 60.22
N ASN A 858 2.65 28.43 59.12
CA ASN A 858 3.11 28.91 57.82
C ASN A 858 2.26 30.11 57.38
N PRO A 859 2.86 31.16 56.79
CA PRO A 859 2.07 32.27 56.25
C PRO A 859 1.19 31.79 55.09
N VAL A 860 -0.10 32.15 55.10
CA VAL A 860 -1.09 31.77 54.07
C VAL A 860 -0.67 32.17 52.63
N PHE A 861 0.21 33.17 52.49
CA PHE A 861 0.76 33.54 51.18
C PHE A 861 1.68 32.44 50.59
N VAL A 862 2.29 31.58 51.41
CA VAL A 862 3.20 30.52 50.95
C VAL A 862 2.42 29.46 50.19
N ASP A 863 1.31 28.99 50.75
CA ASP A 863 0.48 27.96 50.12
C ASP A 863 -0.09 28.47 48.78
N LYS A 864 -0.53 29.73 48.72
CA LYS A 864 -0.96 30.41 47.47
C LYS A 864 0.15 30.65 46.44
N LEU A 865 1.42 30.63 46.86
CA LEU A 865 2.56 30.80 45.97
C LEU A 865 3.10 29.48 45.43
N LEU A 866 2.88 28.39 46.17
CA LEU A 866 3.25 27.02 45.83
C LEU A 866 2.16 26.28 45.05
N ASP A 867 0.88 26.63 45.23
CA ASP A 867 -0.18 26.21 44.31
C ASP A 867 0.08 26.83 42.92
N ILE A 868 -0.03 25.98 41.89
CA ILE A 868 0.14 26.31 40.48
C ILE A 868 -1.00 25.76 39.61
N GLY A 869 -2.05 25.18 40.23
CA GLY A 869 -3.10 24.46 39.51
C GLY A 869 -3.81 25.35 38.49
N GLN A 870 -4.21 26.56 38.92
CA GLN A 870 -4.90 27.53 38.06
C GLN A 870 -4.04 28.01 36.89
N GLU A 871 -2.73 28.19 37.10
CA GLU A 871 -1.78 28.48 36.02
C GLU A 871 -1.65 27.30 35.04
N THR A 872 -1.55 26.06 35.53
CA THR A 872 -1.44 24.88 34.66
C THR A 872 -2.71 24.61 33.86
N ASP A 873 -3.89 24.82 34.47
CA ASP A 873 -5.19 24.69 33.79
C ASP A 873 -5.34 25.76 32.69
N LEU A 874 -4.94 27.00 32.98
CA LEU A 874 -4.98 28.09 32.00
C LEU A 874 -3.96 27.87 30.88
N LEU A 875 -2.75 27.35 31.19
CA LEU A 875 -1.75 27.00 30.18
C LEU A 875 -2.24 25.88 29.24
N ALA A 876 -3.00 24.91 29.77
CA ALA A 876 -3.66 23.89 28.96
C ALA A 876 -4.77 24.46 28.07
N GLU A 877 -5.67 25.30 28.60
CA GLU A 877 -6.74 25.96 27.82
C GLU A 877 -6.14 26.85 26.71
N VAL A 878 -5.07 27.60 26.97
CA VAL A 878 -4.32 28.35 25.95
C VAL A 878 -3.73 27.41 24.88
N LYS A 879 -3.12 26.29 25.29
CA LYS A 879 -2.49 25.34 24.37
C LYS A 879 -3.52 24.70 23.44
N ASP A 880 -4.67 24.27 23.94
CA ASP A 880 -5.71 23.67 23.10
C ASP A 880 -6.33 24.69 22.13
N ILE A 881 -6.49 25.96 22.53
CA ILE A 881 -6.84 27.06 21.60
C ILE A 881 -5.82 27.15 20.45
N ARG A 882 -4.52 27.11 20.74
CA ARG A 882 -3.47 27.13 19.69
C ARG A 882 -3.53 25.88 18.81
N ASP A 883 -3.66 24.69 19.39
CA ASP A 883 -3.72 23.44 18.62
C ASP A 883 -4.94 23.42 17.68
N GLU A 884 -6.12 23.84 18.14
CA GLU A 884 -7.33 23.92 17.30
C GLU A 884 -7.20 24.96 16.18
N LEU A 885 -6.66 26.14 16.46
CA LEU A 885 -6.36 27.16 15.44
C LEU A 885 -5.39 26.63 14.37
N ASN A 886 -4.34 25.92 14.77
CA ASN A 886 -3.37 25.34 13.86
C ASN A 886 -3.94 24.17 13.03
N MET A 887 -4.80 23.33 13.61
CA MET A 887 -5.54 22.29 12.87
C MET A 887 -6.44 22.91 11.79
N ILE A 888 -7.08 24.05 12.08
CA ILE A 888 -7.96 24.76 11.13
C ILE A 888 -7.15 25.45 10.03
N ALA A 889 -6.05 26.14 10.38
CA ALA A 889 -5.13 26.72 9.40
C ALA A 889 -4.62 25.67 8.41
N LYS A 890 -4.31 24.45 8.88
CA LYS A 890 -3.89 23.32 8.04
C LYS A 890 -4.98 22.86 7.06
N ILE A 891 -6.25 22.90 7.45
CA ILE A 891 -7.38 22.59 6.54
C ILE A 891 -7.57 23.67 5.48
N LEU A 892 -7.41 24.94 5.85
CA LEU A 892 -7.48 26.08 4.92
C LEU A 892 -6.29 26.12 3.96
N GLU A 893 -5.09 25.73 4.40
CA GLU A 893 -3.92 25.50 3.53
C GLU A 893 -4.19 24.38 2.50
N ASP A 894 -4.79 23.27 2.92
CA ASP A 894 -5.20 22.19 2.01
C ASP A 894 -6.23 22.67 0.96
N GLN A 895 -7.16 23.57 1.33
CA GLN A 895 -8.06 24.20 0.35
C GLN A 895 -7.30 25.11 -0.63
N LEU A 896 -6.35 25.92 -0.15
CA LEU A 896 -5.50 26.76 -0.98
C LEU A 896 -4.59 25.95 -1.92
N HIS A 897 -4.25 24.71 -1.58
CA HIS A 897 -3.51 23.82 -2.48
C HIS A 897 -4.37 23.29 -3.64
N VAL A 898 -5.65 23.00 -3.40
CA VAL A 898 -6.57 22.40 -4.40
C VAL A 898 -7.14 23.44 -5.38
N LEU A 899 -7.37 24.68 -4.94
CA LEU A 899 -8.01 25.72 -5.76
C LEU A 899 -7.24 26.13 -7.04
N PRO A 900 -5.89 26.24 -7.06
CA PRO A 900 -5.15 26.55 -8.28
C PRO A 900 -5.28 25.48 -9.36
N ASP A 901 -5.10 24.21 -9.01
CA ASP A 901 -5.22 23.07 -9.92
C ASP A 901 -6.65 22.95 -10.48
N PHE A 902 -7.65 23.22 -9.64
CA PHE A 902 -9.05 23.25 -10.04
C PHE A 902 -9.38 24.44 -10.95
N GLN A 903 -8.77 25.61 -10.71
CA GLN A 903 -8.85 26.76 -11.62
C GLN A 903 -8.24 26.41 -12.99
N GLU A 904 -7.07 25.76 -13.03
CA GLU A 904 -6.39 25.38 -14.28
C GLU A 904 -7.24 24.38 -15.08
N ALA A 905 -7.74 23.31 -14.45
CA ALA A 905 -8.60 22.31 -15.08
C ALA A 905 -9.89 22.90 -15.69
N ILE A 906 -10.55 23.84 -15.02
CA ILE A 906 -11.70 24.57 -15.60
C ILE A 906 -11.23 25.53 -16.70
N CYS A 907 -10.11 26.24 -16.52
CA CYS A 907 -9.61 27.19 -17.50
C CYS A 907 -9.27 26.53 -18.83
N ASP A 908 -8.62 25.37 -18.84
CA ASP A 908 -8.35 24.58 -20.04
C ASP A 908 -9.62 24.13 -20.74
N SER A 909 -10.62 23.70 -19.96
CA SER A 909 -11.95 23.34 -20.45
C SER A 909 -12.65 24.54 -21.11
N TYR A 910 -12.42 25.77 -20.62
CA TYR A 910 -12.89 27.01 -21.26
C TYR A 910 -12.08 27.37 -22.52
N VAL A 911 -10.77 27.04 -22.63
CA VAL A 911 -10.02 27.19 -23.89
C VAL A 911 -10.59 26.26 -24.97
N ALA A 912 -10.86 25.01 -24.60
CA ALA A 912 -11.47 24.00 -25.46
C ALA A 912 -12.88 24.42 -25.96
N GLU A 913 -13.56 25.32 -25.25
CA GLU A 913 -14.86 25.91 -25.64
C GLU A 913 -14.75 27.32 -26.23
N HIS A 914 -13.53 27.85 -26.37
CA HIS A 914 -13.25 29.22 -26.85
C HIS A 914 -13.95 30.32 -26.02
N LYS A 915 -14.20 30.05 -24.73
CA LYS A 915 -14.82 30.96 -23.77
C LYS A 915 -13.78 31.83 -23.06
N SER A 916 -14.19 33.02 -22.61
CA SER A 916 -13.33 33.89 -21.81
C SER A 916 -13.09 33.33 -20.42
N GLN A 917 -11.81 33.24 -20.02
CA GLN A 917 -11.40 32.81 -18.67
C GLN A 917 -11.45 33.94 -17.63
N ALA A 918 -11.73 35.19 -18.02
CA ALA A 918 -11.50 36.36 -17.17
C ALA A 918 -12.34 36.35 -15.87
N GLU A 919 -13.63 36.03 -15.99
CA GLU A 919 -14.56 35.95 -14.85
C GLU A 919 -14.33 34.68 -14.01
N VAL A 920 -13.98 33.54 -14.63
CA VAL A 920 -13.58 32.31 -13.91
C VAL A 920 -12.37 32.60 -13.01
N LYS A 921 -11.29 33.14 -13.58
CA LYS A 921 -10.06 33.50 -12.85
C LYS A 921 -10.31 34.59 -11.81
N LYS A 922 -11.34 35.42 -11.96
CA LYS A 922 -11.77 36.39 -10.93
C LYS A 922 -12.47 35.67 -9.77
N ARG A 923 -13.48 34.84 -10.04
CA ARG A 923 -14.20 34.03 -9.02
C ARG A 923 -13.23 33.18 -8.19
N PHE A 924 -12.22 32.57 -8.82
CA PHE A 924 -11.16 31.84 -8.12
C PHE A 924 -10.26 32.72 -7.26
N ARG A 925 -9.77 33.87 -7.76
CA ARG A 925 -9.02 34.84 -6.93
C ARG A 925 -9.83 35.33 -5.73
N ASP A 926 -11.13 35.55 -5.89
CA ASP A 926 -11.99 36.05 -4.82
C ASP A 926 -12.27 34.94 -3.77
N MET A 927 -12.29 33.66 -4.16
CA MET A 927 -12.30 32.52 -3.21
C MET A 927 -10.96 32.37 -2.47
N VAL A 928 -9.83 32.47 -3.17
CA VAL A 928 -8.49 32.39 -2.57
C VAL A 928 -8.29 33.49 -1.53
N LYS A 929 -8.62 34.75 -1.88
CA LYS A 929 -8.55 35.90 -0.94
C LYS A 929 -9.39 35.71 0.32
N LEU A 930 -10.56 35.10 0.22
CA LEU A 930 -11.41 34.84 1.40
C LEU A 930 -10.72 33.90 2.38
N ILE A 931 -10.04 32.87 1.88
CA ILE A 931 -9.27 31.93 2.71
C ILE A 931 -7.98 32.59 3.23
N GLU A 932 -7.31 33.41 2.42
CA GLU A 932 -6.15 34.21 2.85
C GLU A 932 -6.53 35.16 4.01
N VAL A 933 -7.70 35.81 3.98
CA VAL A 933 -8.20 36.63 5.08
C VAL A 933 -8.41 35.78 6.34
N HIS A 934 -9.16 34.68 6.27
CA HIS A 934 -9.38 33.81 7.43
C HIS A 934 -8.06 33.25 8.01
N ASN A 935 -7.07 32.90 7.18
CA ASN A 935 -5.74 32.48 7.64
C ASN A 935 -4.98 33.61 8.33
N ASN A 936 -5.11 34.86 7.88
CA ASN A 936 -4.53 36.02 8.56
C ASN A 936 -5.21 36.33 9.90
N ASP A 937 -6.53 36.11 10.02
CA ASP A 937 -7.27 36.21 11.29
C ASP A 937 -6.85 35.11 12.28
N ILE A 938 -6.74 33.86 11.82
CA ILE A 938 -6.22 32.74 12.62
C ILE A 938 -4.78 33.01 13.08
N ALA A 939 -3.92 33.52 12.18
CA ALA A 939 -2.56 33.92 12.52
C ALA A 939 -2.51 35.18 13.42
N ARG A 940 -3.54 36.02 13.50
CA ARG A 940 -3.67 37.06 14.56
C ARG A 940 -3.93 36.39 15.91
N MET A 941 -4.90 35.48 15.97
CA MET A 941 -5.34 34.82 17.20
C MET A 941 -4.26 33.91 17.81
N ASP A 942 -3.55 33.11 17.02
CA ASP A 942 -2.45 32.27 17.55
C ASP A 942 -1.33 33.15 18.16
N ARG A 943 -0.98 34.27 17.51
CA ARG A 943 -0.02 35.25 18.07
C ARG A 943 -0.53 36.02 19.29
N GLN A 944 -1.82 35.99 19.59
CA GLN A 944 -2.37 36.49 20.86
C GLN A 944 -2.24 35.39 21.92
N ALA A 945 -2.73 34.19 21.64
CA ALA A 945 -2.64 33.02 22.53
C ALA A 945 -1.18 32.67 22.90
N GLU A 946 -0.23 32.81 21.97
CA GLU A 946 1.21 32.61 22.21
C GLU A 946 1.79 33.57 23.25
N ARG A 947 1.34 34.83 23.26
CA ARG A 947 1.80 35.82 24.25
C ARG A 947 1.32 35.43 25.64
N ILE A 948 0.05 35.02 25.75
CA ILE A 948 -0.55 34.53 27.00
C ILE A 948 0.19 33.26 27.48
N TYR A 949 0.43 32.31 26.57
CA TYR A 949 1.17 31.07 26.85
C TYR A 949 2.56 31.37 27.43
N LYS A 950 3.31 32.27 26.78
CA LYS A 950 4.64 32.68 27.24
C LYS A 950 4.55 33.42 28.57
N SER A 951 3.62 34.34 28.72
CA SER A 951 3.41 35.14 29.94
C SER A 951 3.14 34.24 31.17
N ILE A 952 2.24 33.26 31.04
CA ILE A 952 1.97 32.25 32.10
C ILE A 952 3.22 31.40 32.37
N THR A 953 3.97 31.02 31.32
CA THR A 953 5.23 30.25 31.47
C THR A 953 6.30 31.05 32.24
N ASP A 954 6.48 32.33 31.91
CA ASP A 954 7.39 33.24 32.60
C ASP A 954 6.94 33.47 34.07
N MET A 955 5.63 33.52 34.34
CA MET A 955 5.09 33.59 35.72
C MET A 955 5.32 32.30 36.52
N LEU A 956 5.22 31.12 35.89
CA LEU A 956 5.51 29.83 36.54
C LEU A 956 7.00 29.72 36.93
N ASP A 957 7.92 30.15 36.06
CA ASP A 957 9.35 30.25 36.38
C ASP A 957 9.62 31.25 37.54
N LEU A 958 8.90 32.38 37.59
CA LEU A 958 8.95 33.29 38.72
C LEU A 958 8.40 32.67 40.02
N LYS A 959 7.28 31.94 39.98
CA LYS A 959 6.77 31.15 41.13
C LYS A 959 7.81 30.14 41.60
N GLN A 960 8.43 29.37 40.70
CA GLN A 960 9.48 28.41 41.04
C GLN A 960 10.71 29.08 41.68
N LYS A 961 11.15 30.24 41.18
CA LYS A 961 12.25 31.01 41.77
C LYS A 961 11.92 31.48 43.19
N HIS A 962 10.68 31.89 43.45
CA HIS A 962 10.23 32.20 44.81
C HIS A 962 10.15 30.96 45.70
N ALA A 963 9.64 29.82 45.20
CA ALA A 963 9.58 28.56 45.93
C ALA A 963 10.98 28.11 46.40
N ASN A 964 11.96 28.06 45.48
CA ASN A 964 13.35 27.72 45.77
C ASN A 964 13.96 28.65 46.84
N ALA A 965 13.65 29.96 46.79
CA ALA A 965 14.13 30.95 47.75
C ALA A 965 13.49 30.80 49.14
N LEU A 966 12.22 30.35 49.21
CA LEU A 966 11.54 30.02 50.46
C LEU A 966 12.07 28.71 51.05
N GLU A 967 12.20 27.65 50.25
CA GLU A 967 12.74 26.35 50.67
C GLU A 967 14.16 26.47 51.24
N ALA A 968 15.05 27.18 50.55
CA ALA A 968 16.40 27.46 51.03
C ALA A 968 16.41 28.23 52.37
N ARG A 969 15.42 29.11 52.61
CA ARG A 969 15.25 29.81 53.88
C ARG A 969 14.69 28.89 54.97
N PHE A 970 13.66 28.09 54.70
CA PHE A 970 13.11 27.15 55.67
C PHE A 970 14.16 26.12 56.10
N THR A 971 14.96 25.61 55.16
CA THR A 971 16.10 24.73 55.43
C THR A 971 17.13 25.40 56.36
N ARG A 972 17.48 26.67 56.11
CA ARG A 972 18.38 27.46 56.96
C ARG A 972 17.82 27.65 58.37
N ASP A 973 16.54 27.97 58.48
CA ASP A 973 15.89 28.28 59.76
C ASP A 973 15.67 26.99 60.59
N GLN A 974 15.35 25.87 59.93
CA GLN A 974 15.35 24.54 60.54
C GLN A 974 16.74 24.16 61.06
N ALA A 975 17.80 24.34 60.27
CA ALA A 975 19.17 24.09 60.70
C ALA A 975 19.59 24.96 61.89
N ALA A 976 19.15 26.23 61.92
CA ALA A 976 19.36 27.13 63.06
C ALA A 976 18.58 26.70 64.32
N GLY A 977 17.36 26.18 64.16
CA GLY A 977 16.58 25.57 65.24
C GLY A 977 17.28 24.36 65.86
N THR A 978 17.71 23.40 65.02
CA THR A 978 18.48 22.22 65.43
C THR A 978 19.77 22.60 66.15
N ALA A 979 20.46 23.66 65.71
CA ALA A 979 21.67 24.16 66.37
C ALA A 979 21.40 24.77 67.76
N ARG A 980 20.27 25.47 67.96
CA ARG A 980 19.87 25.95 69.29
C ARG A 980 19.50 24.78 70.21
N GLN A 981 18.76 23.80 69.69
CA GLN A 981 18.36 22.62 70.47
C GLN A 981 19.58 21.81 70.97
N SER A 982 20.63 21.66 70.15
CA SER A 982 21.86 20.98 70.58
C SER A 982 22.63 21.76 71.65
N GLN A 983 22.60 23.10 71.63
CA GLN A 983 23.13 23.94 72.72
C GLN A 983 22.32 23.75 74.02
N THR A 984 20.99 23.73 73.96
CA THR A 984 20.14 23.53 75.15
C THR A 984 20.41 22.16 75.80
N ILE A 985 20.56 21.10 75.01
CA ILE A 985 20.91 19.77 75.49
C ILE A 985 22.28 19.78 76.20
N MET A 986 23.26 20.49 75.63
CA MET A 986 24.62 20.61 76.20
C MET A 986 24.64 21.32 77.56
N VAL A 987 23.86 22.40 77.71
CA VAL A 987 23.72 23.10 79.00
C VAL A 987 23.04 22.19 80.03
N PHE A 988 22.02 21.43 79.63
CA PHE A 988 21.31 20.52 80.53
C PHE A 988 22.20 19.38 81.06
N THR A 989 23.11 18.83 80.24
CA THR A 989 24.08 17.83 80.71
C THR A 989 25.09 18.43 81.68
N ILE A 990 25.57 19.65 81.46
CA ILE A 990 26.48 20.35 82.41
C ILE A 990 25.81 20.56 83.77
N VAL A 991 24.56 21.07 83.80
CA VAL A 991 23.80 21.26 85.05
C VAL A 991 23.61 19.94 85.80
N THR A 992 23.30 18.86 85.08
CA THR A 992 23.09 17.52 85.67
C THR A 992 24.35 16.98 86.35
N ILE A 993 25.54 17.21 85.77
CA ILE A 993 26.83 16.79 86.34
C ILE A 993 27.13 17.53 87.66
N ILE A 994 26.78 18.82 87.76
CA ILE A 994 27.05 19.66 88.93
C ILE A 994 26.12 19.32 90.10
N PHE A 995 24.82 19.16 89.85
CA PHE A 995 23.84 19.03 90.93
C PHE A 995 23.76 17.63 91.56
N LEU A 996 23.99 16.56 90.80
CA LEU A 996 23.80 15.19 91.29
C LEU A 996 24.72 14.82 92.48
N PRO A 997 26.02 15.18 92.51
CA PRO A 997 26.86 15.01 93.70
C PRO A 997 26.43 15.88 94.88
N LEU A 998 25.96 17.11 94.63
CA LEU A 998 25.48 18.03 95.66
C LEU A 998 24.23 17.48 96.36
N SER A 999 23.29 16.92 95.60
CA SER A 999 22.08 16.29 96.13
C SER A 999 22.40 15.09 97.03
N PHE A 1000 23.39 14.28 96.67
CA PHE A 1000 23.85 13.15 97.51
C PHE A 1000 24.48 13.60 98.83
N ILE A 1001 25.27 14.70 98.80
CA ILE A 1001 25.83 15.30 100.01
C ILE A 1001 24.72 15.86 100.92
N ALA A 1002 23.70 16.50 100.33
CA ALA A 1002 22.58 17.05 101.09
C ALA A 1002 21.75 15.97 101.81
N THR A 1003 21.48 14.81 101.17
CA THR A 1003 20.81 13.69 101.85
C THR A 1003 21.64 13.11 102.98
N PHE A 1004 22.98 13.06 102.87
CA PHE A 1004 23.82 12.57 103.98
C PHE A 1004 23.70 13.46 105.23
N PHE A 1005 23.67 14.79 105.07
CA PHE A 1005 23.45 15.72 106.19
C PHE A 1005 22.02 15.70 106.76
N ALA A 1006 21.01 15.30 105.98
CA ALA A 1006 19.63 15.18 106.46
C ALA A 1006 19.44 14.00 107.43
N ILE A 1007 20.28 12.96 107.35
CA ILE A 1007 20.23 11.80 108.25
C ILE A 1007 21.08 12.13 109.49
N ASN A 1008 20.42 12.57 110.56
CA ASN A 1008 21.03 13.13 111.79
C ASN A 1008 21.69 12.06 112.70
N ILE A 1009 22.70 11.36 112.17
CA ILE A 1009 23.48 10.34 112.90
C ILE A 1009 24.54 11.06 113.74
N ARG A 1010 24.34 11.10 115.06
CA ARG A 1010 25.31 11.70 116.00
C ARG A 1010 26.54 10.82 116.22
N GLU A 1011 26.31 9.51 116.37
CA GLU A 1011 27.34 8.48 116.54
C GLU A 1011 26.92 7.23 115.74
N PHE A 1012 27.89 6.53 115.15
CA PHE A 1012 27.62 5.30 114.39
C PHE A 1012 27.73 4.07 115.32
N PRO A 1013 26.62 3.35 115.59
CA PRO A 1013 26.63 2.25 116.53
C PRO A 1013 27.37 1.03 115.98
N ARG A 1014 28.17 0.40 116.83
CA ARG A 1014 28.66 -0.99 116.72
C ARG A 1014 28.58 -1.63 118.11
N GLU A 1015 28.66 -2.96 118.14
CA GLU A 1015 28.24 -3.76 119.29
C GLU A 1015 29.15 -3.59 120.50
N ILE A 1016 28.51 -3.35 121.64
CA ILE A 1016 28.87 -3.64 123.04
C ILE A 1016 30.38 -3.56 123.40
N ASP A 1017 30.70 -2.59 124.26
CA ASP A 1017 31.98 -2.39 124.97
C ASP A 1017 33.21 -1.97 124.13
N GLY A 1018 32.98 -1.05 123.18
CA GLY A 1018 34.04 -0.19 122.62
C GLY A 1018 33.58 1.28 122.50
N PRO A 1019 34.45 2.28 122.71
CA PRO A 1019 34.08 3.69 122.55
C PRO A 1019 33.75 4.01 121.08
N GLY A 1020 32.59 4.65 120.86
CA GLY A 1020 32.03 4.89 119.53
C GLY A 1020 32.89 5.77 118.62
N ILE A 1021 32.81 5.54 117.31
CA ILE A 1021 33.55 6.34 116.32
C ILE A 1021 32.84 7.68 116.13
N PRO A 1022 33.49 8.83 116.45
CA PRO A 1022 32.84 10.13 116.33
C PRO A 1022 32.66 10.54 114.87
N LEU A 1023 31.57 11.27 114.60
CA LEU A 1023 31.21 11.76 113.26
C LEU A 1023 32.36 12.48 112.52
N GLY A 1024 33.25 13.14 113.25
CA GLY A 1024 34.44 13.83 112.73
C GLY A 1024 35.47 12.94 112.02
N TYR A 1025 35.49 11.63 112.29
CA TYR A 1025 36.33 10.69 111.55
C TYR A 1025 35.70 10.31 110.20
N VAL A 1026 34.41 9.98 110.20
CA VAL A 1026 33.66 9.56 109.00
C VAL A 1026 33.53 10.72 108.01
N SER A 1027 33.23 11.93 108.48
CA SER A 1027 33.10 13.13 107.65
C SER A 1027 34.38 13.46 106.90
N LYS A 1028 35.56 13.31 107.54
CA LYS A 1028 36.87 13.58 106.92
C LYS A 1028 37.10 12.76 105.65
N TYR A 1029 36.70 11.48 105.64
CA TYR A 1029 36.83 10.62 104.45
C TYR A 1029 35.68 10.82 103.46
N LEU A 1030 34.43 10.98 103.93
CA LEU A 1030 33.28 11.22 103.05
C LEU A 1030 33.45 12.50 102.21
N PHE A 1031 33.79 13.62 102.86
CA PHE A 1031 34.02 14.89 102.18
C PHE A 1031 35.35 14.89 101.42
N GLY A 1032 36.41 14.26 101.95
CA GLY A 1032 37.68 14.14 101.24
C GLY A 1032 37.55 13.43 99.88
N VAL A 1033 36.89 12.27 99.84
CA VAL A 1033 36.65 11.51 98.60
C VAL A 1033 35.57 12.18 97.75
N GLY A 1034 34.50 12.69 98.36
CA GLY A 1034 33.41 13.36 97.64
C GLY A 1034 33.86 14.61 96.88
N PHE A 1035 34.66 15.49 97.50
CA PHE A 1035 35.20 16.67 96.83
C PHE A 1035 36.29 16.31 95.80
N THR A 1036 37.18 15.35 96.08
CA THR A 1036 38.26 14.99 95.13
C THR A 1036 37.74 14.32 93.85
N VAL A 1037 36.57 13.69 93.86
CA VAL A 1037 35.91 13.17 92.64
C VAL A 1037 35.02 14.22 91.95
N SER A 1038 34.29 15.05 92.71
CA SER A 1038 33.37 16.04 92.11
C SER A 1038 34.08 17.28 91.54
N LEU A 1039 35.14 17.79 92.17
CA LEU A 1039 35.82 19.00 91.68
C LEU A 1039 36.41 18.82 90.27
N PRO A 1040 37.09 17.71 89.92
CA PRO A 1040 37.53 17.44 88.55
C PRO A 1040 36.38 17.29 87.56
N LEU A 1041 35.26 16.66 87.94
CA LEU A 1041 34.09 16.53 87.07
C LEU A 1041 33.43 17.89 86.79
N ILE A 1042 33.33 18.77 87.79
CA ILE A 1042 32.82 20.14 87.64
C ILE A 1042 33.78 20.96 86.77
N ALA A 1043 35.10 20.85 86.99
CA ALA A 1043 36.11 21.53 86.17
C ALA A 1043 36.07 21.08 84.70
N VAL A 1044 35.98 19.75 84.45
CA VAL A 1044 35.82 19.21 83.09
C VAL A 1044 34.52 19.69 82.46
N ALA A 1045 33.40 19.71 83.18
CA ALA A 1045 32.10 20.17 82.68
C ALA A 1045 32.10 21.67 82.31
N LEU A 1046 32.76 22.52 83.10
CA LEU A 1046 32.91 23.94 82.80
C LEU A 1046 33.88 24.21 81.64
N LEU A 1047 34.86 23.33 81.42
CA LEU A 1047 35.86 23.46 80.36
C LEU A 1047 35.43 22.82 79.02
N VAL A 1048 34.25 22.20 78.88
CA VAL A 1048 33.86 21.49 77.64
C VAL A 1048 33.85 22.40 76.41
N ASP A 1049 33.27 23.60 76.50
CA ASP A 1049 33.19 24.53 75.37
C ASP A 1049 34.58 25.08 74.99
N ASP A 1050 35.41 25.41 75.97
CA ASP A 1050 36.80 25.85 75.74
C ASP A 1050 37.66 24.72 75.17
N ILE A 1051 37.56 23.50 75.69
CA ILE A 1051 38.25 22.32 75.14
C ILE A 1051 37.76 22.05 73.71
N SER A 1052 36.47 22.17 73.41
CA SER A 1052 35.92 22.03 72.05
C SER A 1052 36.51 23.06 71.08
N ASN A 1053 36.61 24.32 71.51
CA ASN A 1053 37.23 25.39 70.73
C ASN A 1053 38.75 25.20 70.59
N ILE A 1054 39.45 24.82 71.66
CA ILE A 1054 40.88 24.50 71.65
C ILE A 1054 41.15 23.28 70.76
N PHE A 1055 40.31 22.25 70.74
CA PHE A 1055 40.50 21.10 69.86
C PHE A 1055 40.27 21.45 68.39
N ARG A 1056 39.31 22.35 68.08
CA ARG A 1056 39.14 22.91 66.73
C ARG A 1056 40.34 23.76 66.31
N GLN A 1057 40.84 24.62 67.21
CA GLN A 1057 42.03 25.44 66.95
C GLN A 1057 43.29 24.57 66.81
N ALA A 1058 43.53 23.60 67.68
CA ALA A 1058 44.63 22.65 67.59
C ALA A 1058 44.58 21.83 66.28
N LYS A 1059 43.40 21.38 65.85
CA LYS A 1059 43.21 20.68 64.57
C LYS A 1059 43.42 21.60 63.36
N ALA A 1060 43.22 22.91 63.50
CA ALA A 1060 43.58 23.92 62.50
C ALA A 1060 45.08 24.31 62.56
N ILE A 1061 45.71 24.27 63.73
CA ILE A 1061 47.12 24.58 63.96
C ILE A 1061 48.02 23.41 63.51
N LEU A 1062 47.69 22.15 63.81
CA LEU A 1062 48.38 20.98 63.23
C LEU A 1062 48.27 20.92 61.70
N ARG A 1063 47.18 21.45 61.13
CA ARG A 1063 47.03 21.63 59.68
C ARG A 1063 47.82 22.82 59.11
N ARG A 1064 48.38 23.68 59.95
CA ARG A 1064 49.20 24.84 59.56
C ARG A 1064 50.69 24.67 59.91
N SER A 1065 51.04 23.89 60.93
CA SER A 1065 52.43 23.58 61.29
C SER A 1065 53.07 22.53 60.37
N ARG A 1066 52.28 21.71 59.68
CA ARG A 1066 52.75 20.73 58.67
C ARG A 1066 52.79 21.31 57.24
N GLY A 1067 53.04 22.62 57.11
CA GLY A 1067 52.99 23.33 55.82
C GLY A 1067 53.67 24.70 55.85
N ARG A 1068 54.72 24.85 56.66
CA ARG A 1068 55.53 26.08 56.74
C ARG A 1068 56.99 25.86 57.18
N GLU A 1069 57.58 24.80 56.68
CA GLU A 1069 58.96 24.93 56.18
C GLU A 1069 58.86 25.46 54.73
N GLU A 1070 59.98 25.97 54.19
CA GLU A 1070 60.07 26.60 52.86
C GLU A 1070 59.15 27.81 52.60
N GLN A 1071 59.56 29.00 53.10
CA GLN A 1071 59.51 30.22 52.28
C GLN A 1071 60.44 31.31 52.82
N PHE A 1072 61.67 31.36 52.30
CA PHE A 1072 62.65 32.43 52.56
C PHE A 1072 63.60 32.59 51.36
N ALA A 1073 63.12 33.19 50.26
CA ALA A 1073 63.98 33.65 49.15
C ALA A 1073 63.31 34.69 48.23
N ALA A 1074 64.05 35.78 48.00
CA ALA A 1074 64.15 36.65 46.81
C ALA A 1074 63.02 36.74 45.76
N THR A 1075 62.58 37.99 45.51
CA THR A 1075 62.39 38.58 44.17
C THR A 1075 63.72 39.13 43.62
N PRO A 1076 63.88 39.59 42.35
CA PRO A 1076 63.02 39.53 41.14
C PRO A 1076 63.77 39.01 39.87
N VAL A 1077 63.29 39.36 38.66
CA VAL A 1077 64.00 39.56 37.35
C VAL A 1077 63.46 38.74 36.14
N HIS A 1078 63.72 39.30 34.95
CA HIS A 1078 63.15 39.19 33.61
C HIS A 1078 63.35 37.89 32.78
N GLU A 1079 62.28 37.54 32.03
CA GLU A 1079 62.24 37.24 30.57
C GLU A 1079 62.71 35.92 29.90
N HIS A 1080 62.03 35.62 28.78
CA HIS A 1080 62.33 34.75 27.63
C HIS A 1080 62.32 33.20 27.66
N VAL A 1081 61.16 32.66 27.21
CA VAL A 1081 60.98 31.80 26.00
C VAL A 1081 61.22 30.28 26.03
N ALA A 1082 60.30 29.57 25.33
CA ALA A 1082 60.30 28.17 24.85
C ALA A 1082 60.10 27.05 25.90
N GLU A 1083 59.31 25.99 25.65
CA GLU A 1083 58.44 25.64 24.50
C GLU A 1083 57.23 24.77 24.93
N ARG A 1084 56.23 24.66 24.02
CA ARG A 1084 55.07 23.73 23.95
C ARG A 1084 53.83 24.11 24.77
N VAL A 1085 52.67 24.45 24.17
CA VAL A 1085 51.80 23.76 23.16
C VAL A 1085 51.00 22.62 23.82
N ALA A 1086 49.66 22.56 23.76
CA ALA A 1086 48.61 23.49 23.28
C ALA A 1086 47.30 23.09 23.99
N SER A 1087 46.56 23.98 24.67
CA SER A 1087 45.66 25.08 24.19
C SER A 1087 44.30 24.56 23.68
N THR A 1088 43.22 24.76 24.45
CA THR A 1088 42.19 25.83 24.28
C THR A 1088 40.95 25.32 23.48
N GLU A 1089 39.75 25.91 23.53
CA GLU A 1089 39.31 27.22 24.06
C GLU A 1089 37.84 27.17 24.57
N ARG A 1090 37.40 28.24 25.25
CA ARG A 1090 36.00 28.73 25.19
C ARG A 1090 36.03 29.94 24.26
N CYS A 1091 35.02 30.27 23.46
CA CYS A 1091 33.91 31.11 23.91
C CYS A 1091 32.98 31.56 22.75
N VAL A 1092 31.73 31.91 23.10
CA VAL A 1092 30.99 33.15 22.69
C VAL A 1092 30.23 33.27 21.33
N TYR A 1093 28.99 33.76 21.48
CA TYR A 1093 28.05 34.52 20.61
C TYR A 1093 27.20 33.94 19.46
N SER A 1094 26.10 34.69 19.24
CA SER A 1094 25.11 34.77 18.13
C SER A 1094 24.26 33.54 17.78
N GLU A 1095 23.01 33.58 18.26
CA GLU A 1095 21.78 33.75 17.45
C GLU A 1095 21.68 33.16 16.03
N GLU A 1096 20.58 32.39 15.82
CA GLU A 1096 19.78 32.28 14.58
C GLU A 1096 20.45 31.68 13.30
N LEU A 1097 19.77 30.93 12.41
CA LEU A 1097 18.38 30.44 12.35
C LEU A 1097 18.32 29.12 11.53
N GLU A 1098 17.20 28.39 11.64
CA GLU A 1098 16.57 27.53 10.60
C GLU A 1098 17.31 26.34 9.88
N ARG A 1099 16.57 25.21 9.90
CA ARG A 1099 16.27 24.27 8.78
C ARG A 1099 17.21 23.12 8.35
N MET A 1100 16.49 22.03 8.02
CA MET A 1100 16.79 20.91 7.11
C MET A 1100 17.89 19.91 7.48
N HIS A 1101 17.43 18.85 8.13
CA HIS A 1101 18.12 17.56 8.22
C HIS A 1101 17.65 16.63 7.09
N LEU A 1102 18.54 16.33 6.13
CA LEU A 1102 18.54 15.25 5.12
C LEU A 1102 19.92 15.36 4.42
N GLN A 1103 20.64 14.31 4.00
CA GLN A 1103 20.12 13.10 3.37
C GLN A 1103 21.11 11.90 3.40
N PHE A 1104 20.53 10.68 3.41
CA PHE A 1104 21.09 9.37 3.04
C PHE A 1104 22.03 8.60 3.97
N MET A 1105 22.17 7.31 3.62
CA MET A 1105 22.56 6.16 4.45
C MET A 1105 23.50 5.24 3.66
N GLY A 1106 24.09 4.25 4.34
CA GLY A 1106 24.70 3.07 3.74
C GLY A 1106 26.16 2.84 4.18
N ASP A 1107 26.63 1.61 4.37
CA ASP A 1107 25.90 0.32 4.38
C ASP A 1107 26.77 -0.79 5.03
N HIS A 1108 26.18 -1.97 5.26
CA HIS A 1108 26.82 -3.29 5.43
C HIS A 1108 27.59 -3.58 6.76
N SER A 1109 27.72 -4.83 7.24
CA SER A 1109 26.89 -6.05 7.03
C SER A 1109 27.25 -7.17 8.04
N GLY A 1110 26.27 -8.06 8.34
CA GLY A 1110 26.50 -9.39 8.95
C GLY A 1110 26.68 -9.46 10.50
N SER A 1111 26.47 -10.62 11.15
CA SER A 1111 25.82 -11.86 10.68
C SER A 1111 25.42 -12.84 11.82
N VAL A 1112 24.32 -13.59 11.62
CA VAL A 1112 24.05 -14.98 12.12
C VAL A 1112 23.57 -15.23 13.57
N VAL A 1113 22.26 -15.55 13.67
CA VAL A 1113 21.59 -16.73 14.29
C VAL A 1113 22.13 -17.38 15.60
N SER A 1114 21.27 -17.51 16.63
CA SER A 1114 20.92 -18.82 17.25
C SER A 1114 19.74 -18.74 18.24
N ASP A 1115 19.14 -19.91 18.53
CA ASP A 1115 17.77 -20.10 19.01
C ASP A 1115 17.54 -20.22 20.54
N MET A 1116 16.36 -19.73 20.94
CA MET A 1116 15.34 -20.31 21.86
C MET A 1116 15.63 -21.05 23.19
N GLN A 1117 14.70 -20.74 24.13
CA GLN A 1117 14.09 -21.59 25.19
C GLN A 1117 14.82 -21.81 26.54
N GLY A 1118 14.08 -21.60 27.64
CA GLY A 1118 14.59 -21.70 29.03
C GLY A 1118 13.59 -21.36 30.16
N VAL A 1119 12.40 -21.98 30.14
CA VAL A 1119 11.45 -22.34 31.24
C VAL A 1119 11.39 -21.53 32.59
N SER A 1120 10.15 -21.30 33.09
CA SER A 1120 9.74 -20.63 34.36
C SER A 1120 9.81 -21.58 35.62
N PRO A 1121 9.38 -21.30 36.91
CA PRO A 1121 8.32 -20.37 37.37
C PRO A 1121 8.33 -19.75 38.84
N THR A 1122 7.40 -18.80 39.06
CA THR A 1122 6.58 -18.50 40.30
C THR A 1122 7.09 -17.83 41.62
N LYS A 1123 6.34 -16.76 42.01
CA LYS A 1123 5.71 -16.41 43.33
C LYS A 1123 6.42 -15.56 44.44
N LYS A 1124 5.77 -14.39 44.71
CA LYS A 1124 5.68 -13.60 45.99
C LYS A 1124 6.99 -12.90 46.50
N MET A 1125 7.01 -11.84 47.34
CA MET A 1125 5.96 -11.09 48.08
C MET A 1125 6.31 -9.59 48.36
N VAL A 1126 5.28 -8.71 48.34
CA VAL A 1126 5.03 -7.41 49.05
C VAL A 1126 6.16 -6.67 49.82
N THR A 1127 6.31 -5.34 49.57
CA THR A 1127 6.24 -4.23 50.60
C THR A 1127 6.23 -2.80 49.99
N GLY A 1128 5.33 -1.93 50.52
CA GLY A 1128 5.55 -0.49 50.87
C GLY A 1128 5.75 0.55 49.75
N PHE A 1129 5.21 1.78 49.80
CA PHE A 1129 4.41 2.52 50.79
C PHE A 1129 3.29 3.34 50.09
N ARG A 1130 2.36 3.95 50.84
CA ARG A 1130 1.21 4.71 50.30
C ARG A 1130 1.02 6.02 51.08
N ILE A 1131 0.89 7.15 50.38
CA ILE A 1131 0.56 8.47 50.98
C ILE A 1131 -0.97 8.59 51.16
N ARG A 1132 -1.41 9.35 52.18
CA ARG A 1132 -2.81 9.52 52.56
C ARG A 1132 -3.55 10.53 51.67
N ALA A 1133 -4.79 10.23 51.35
CA ALA A 1133 -5.83 11.23 51.15
C ALA A 1133 -6.56 11.48 52.48
N SER A 1134 -7.18 12.66 52.63
CA SER A 1134 -8.18 12.94 53.66
C SER A 1134 -9.48 12.18 53.39
N ARG A 1135 -10.21 11.87 54.46
CA ARG A 1135 -11.62 11.44 54.45
C ARG A 1135 -12.52 12.68 54.70
N ASP A 1136 -13.83 12.68 54.99
CA ASP A 1136 -14.87 11.78 55.55
C ASP A 1136 -16.23 12.32 54.99
N LEU A 1137 -17.44 11.71 54.97
CA LEU A 1137 -18.13 10.45 55.35
C LEU A 1137 -19.55 10.53 54.69
N GLU A 1138 -20.44 9.54 54.49
CA GLU A 1138 -20.52 8.06 54.64
C GLU A 1138 -21.71 7.55 53.76
N GLN A 1139 -22.06 6.26 53.83
CA GLN A 1139 -23.36 5.61 53.50
C GLN A 1139 -23.79 5.53 52.01
N GLY A 1140 -24.29 4.39 51.52
CA GLY A 1140 -24.42 3.07 52.14
C GLY A 1140 -25.08 2.04 51.19
N SER A 1141 -24.76 0.75 51.38
CA SER A 1141 -25.39 -0.48 50.83
C SER A 1141 -26.42 -0.36 49.68
N LEU A 1142 -26.28 -1.11 48.57
CA LEU A 1142 -26.22 -2.58 48.57
C LEU A 1142 -25.49 -3.15 47.34
#